data_AF-K2RHA4-F1
#
_entry.id   AF-K2RHA4-F1
#
_cell.length_a   1.000
_cell.length_b   1.000
_cell.length_c   1.000
_cell.angle_alpha   90.00
_cell.angle_beta   90.00
_cell.angle_gamma   90.00
#
_symmetry.space_group_name_H-M   'P 1'
#
loop_
_entity.id
_entity.type
_entity.pdbx_description
1 polymer ?
#
loop_
_entity_poly.entity_id
_entity_poly.type
_entity_poly.pdbx_seq_one_letter_code
_entity_poly.pdbx_strand_id
1 'polypeptide(L)'
;MDAAFRASPSEVDGVLQNLALCVASYVSQQDAQPLPAESAAAALSFLDLKESPPPDVLVQRLQERHDRIVERPYNISLRLEVAELYRALAFPDLAAGEAYRALLLVDEVLDESGEYHEQALEDIVAEIAEKPASFRAALAHEHGDKFPEAAQRLADYKESNGTCSVKVEEDEACLWAHTLWTDATYTFVAGNLLACGCLKSAFEFTSRGLKVNPANKHLARFRDLVHQRLRDHFASRGFSLEDEDITREDYPDRTVVRREMYPWNSSEPDRYSRESLALLNEQINAVAPKLEARVTELPLLPPDADPVTGRDPPGESAPTTIKQLGVFAREDVAPGEVILDEKSLLTANARLHDSYCDACSAPLPDLRDNAQASRCVFCEDCDDIVFCSQDCHDLAQEAYHPALCGNDVEAIAKDAPAAEAADALYSLLLLRALAMAETQDLHPLELKELKYIWGDYHIPSSKEDGISLTPLPLGPARDAFGGAPRTLPFSFNANVLTPLHMLEKMDINIFTTSAKYDFWVFNTLYAKFRGTASARQGPDGKPDVGAVHPLWCLANHSCDPNVAWEWQGNMRFWVRNERVVWKGWKQGRDASRNEPGLRKGDEVLSHYCDVDLGVKDRREWAAGALGGMCMCERCVWEAAQDAKDA
;
A
#
# COMPACT_ATOMS: atom_id res chain seq x y z
N MET A 1 -3.74 16.41 10.48
CA MET A 1 -2.67 15.54 11.01
C MET A 1 -1.80 16.34 11.95
N ASP A 2 -1.61 15.84 13.16
CA ASP A 2 -0.99 16.59 14.25
C ASP A 2 0.46 16.98 13.99
N ALA A 3 0.82 18.18 14.47
CA ALA A 3 2.21 18.64 14.53
C ALA A 3 3.10 17.70 15.37
N ALA A 4 2.51 16.90 16.29
CA ALA A 4 3.18 15.86 17.07
C ALA A 4 3.79 14.72 16.21
N PHE A 5 3.36 14.55 14.96
CA PHE A 5 3.94 13.57 14.03
C PHE A 5 5.05 14.17 13.13
N ARG A 6 5.44 15.45 13.32
CA ARG A 6 6.23 16.23 12.34
C ARG A 6 7.61 16.74 12.82
N ALA A 7 8.20 16.25 13.92
CA ALA A 7 9.57 16.62 14.33
C ALA A 7 10.33 15.44 15.01
N SER A 8 11.66 15.28 15.01
CA SER A 8 12.69 15.33 13.95
C SER A 8 13.20 13.89 13.74
N PRO A 9 13.03 13.25 12.57
CA PRO A 9 13.40 11.84 12.32
C PRO A 9 14.90 11.49 12.37
N SER A 10 15.80 12.48 12.44
CA SER A 10 17.25 12.29 12.40
C SER A 10 17.82 11.39 13.51
N GLU A 11 17.15 11.28 14.67
CA GLU A 11 17.60 10.42 15.77
C GLU A 11 17.28 8.93 15.54
N VAL A 12 16.16 8.63 14.88
CA VAL A 12 15.78 7.23 14.54
C VAL A 12 16.72 6.71 13.47
N ASP A 13 16.96 7.52 12.44
CA ASP A 13 17.87 7.16 11.34
C ASP A 13 19.30 6.96 11.82
N GLY A 14 19.79 7.77 12.77
CA GLY A 14 21.11 7.57 13.37
C GLY A 14 21.23 6.25 14.15
N VAL A 15 20.18 5.85 14.88
CA VAL A 15 20.16 4.58 15.63
C VAL A 15 20.06 3.37 14.69
N LEU A 16 19.22 3.45 13.64
CA LEU A 16 19.09 2.41 12.63
C LEU A 16 20.35 2.29 11.76
N GLN A 17 20.98 3.40 11.39
CA GLN A 17 22.24 3.38 10.63
C GLN A 17 23.36 2.71 11.44
N ASN A 18 23.48 3.01 12.74
CA ASN A 18 24.45 2.34 13.60
C ASN A 18 24.18 0.83 13.69
N LEU A 19 22.90 0.42 13.74
CA LEU A 19 22.56 -1.00 13.71
C LEU A 19 22.86 -1.65 12.35
N ALA A 20 22.51 -1.00 11.23
CA ALA A 20 22.79 -1.50 9.89
C ALA A 20 24.30 -1.69 9.68
N LEU A 21 25.12 -0.78 10.20
CA LEU A 21 26.58 -0.93 10.26
C LEU A 21 27.00 -2.15 11.09
N CYS A 22 26.41 -2.39 12.25
CA CYS A 22 26.65 -3.60 13.04
C CYS A 22 26.25 -4.87 12.29
N VAL A 23 25.03 -4.92 11.73
CA VAL A 23 24.51 -6.06 10.94
C VAL A 23 25.38 -6.32 9.72
N ALA A 24 25.78 -5.28 8.98
CA ALA A 24 26.66 -5.40 7.82
C ALA A 24 28.12 -5.72 8.20
N SER A 25 28.59 -5.31 9.38
CA SER A 25 29.89 -5.75 9.89
C SER A 25 29.93 -7.25 10.20
N TYR A 26 28.78 -7.89 10.42
CA TYR A 26 28.65 -9.35 10.50
C TYR A 26 28.66 -10.02 9.11
N VAL A 27 28.53 -9.25 8.02
CA VAL A 27 28.47 -9.71 6.63
C VAL A 27 29.82 -9.56 5.90
N SER A 28 30.68 -8.60 6.28
CA SER A 28 31.89 -8.27 5.50
C SER A 28 33.22 -8.46 6.25
N GLN A 29 33.79 -9.67 6.20
CA GLN A 29 35.25 -9.88 6.14
C GLN A 29 35.59 -11.00 5.15
N GLN A 30 35.31 -10.75 3.87
CA GLN A 30 36.00 -11.42 2.77
C GLN A 30 37.36 -10.74 2.55
N ASP A 31 38.43 -11.34 3.08
CA ASP A 31 39.67 -11.63 2.33
C ASP A 31 40.80 -12.03 3.29
N ALA A 32 41.21 -13.29 3.18
CA ALA A 32 42.39 -13.81 3.83
C ALA A 32 43.67 -13.36 3.08
N GLN A 33 44.13 -12.13 3.30
CA GLN A 33 45.56 -11.74 3.28
C GLN A 33 45.79 -10.46 4.11
N PRO A 34 46.95 -10.34 4.81
CA PRO A 34 47.26 -9.13 5.57
C PRO A 34 47.66 -8.01 4.61
N LEU A 35 46.70 -7.18 4.22
CA LEU A 35 46.93 -5.91 3.55
C LEU A 35 46.49 -4.75 4.45
N PRO A 36 47.09 -3.55 4.28
CA PRO A 36 47.06 -2.47 5.26
C PRO A 36 45.64 -2.00 5.58
N ALA A 37 45.47 -1.38 6.74
CA ALA A 37 44.22 -0.93 7.38
C ALA A 37 43.27 -0.03 6.55
N GLU A 38 43.51 0.15 5.25
CA GLU A 38 42.70 0.91 4.30
C GLU A 38 41.66 0.05 3.53
N SER A 39 41.71 -1.29 3.53
CA SER A 39 40.77 -2.10 2.73
C SER A 39 39.47 -2.53 3.45
N ALA A 40 39.46 -2.63 4.79
CA ALA A 40 38.21 -2.77 5.55
C ALA A 40 37.33 -1.51 5.45
N ALA A 41 37.96 -0.34 5.24
CA ALA A 41 37.29 0.93 4.98
C ALA A 41 36.72 1.04 3.56
N ALA A 42 37.23 0.28 2.58
CA ALA A 42 36.77 0.29 1.20
C ALA A 42 35.53 -0.59 0.99
N ALA A 43 35.51 -1.77 1.64
CA ALA A 43 34.32 -2.61 1.64
C ALA A 43 33.17 -1.95 2.40
N LEU A 44 33.43 -1.09 3.41
CA LEU A 44 32.45 -0.40 4.27
C LEU A 44 32.24 1.10 3.94
N SER A 45 32.83 1.62 2.85
CA SER A 45 32.64 3.03 2.45
C SER A 45 31.21 3.35 1.98
N PHE A 46 30.34 2.33 1.88
CA PHE A 46 28.96 2.42 1.37
C PHE A 46 27.89 2.65 2.45
N LEU A 47 28.25 2.55 3.74
CA LEU A 47 27.37 2.80 4.89
C LEU A 47 27.75 4.07 5.69
N ASP A 48 28.87 4.70 5.34
CA ASP A 48 29.24 6.04 5.83
C ASP A 48 28.44 7.09 5.01
N LEU A 49 27.24 7.45 5.48
CA LEU A 49 26.36 8.47 4.87
C LEU A 49 26.93 9.90 4.93
N LYS A 50 28.25 10.09 5.06
CA LYS A 50 28.87 11.37 4.71
C LYS A 50 28.64 11.69 3.23
N GLU A 51 28.49 10.66 2.39
CA GLU A 51 28.03 10.76 0.99
C GLU A 51 27.11 9.58 0.64
N SER A 52 25.80 9.72 0.85
CA SER A 52 24.84 8.67 0.51
C SER A 52 24.84 8.42 -1.01
N PRO A 53 24.94 7.15 -1.47
CA PRO A 53 25.00 6.83 -2.90
C PRO A 53 23.74 7.32 -3.62
N PRO A 54 23.83 7.71 -4.91
CA PRO A 54 22.69 8.25 -5.63
C PRO A 54 21.52 7.25 -5.73
N PRO A 55 20.26 7.71 -5.81
CA PRO A 55 19.07 6.85 -5.81
C PRO A 55 19.11 5.71 -6.84
N ASP A 56 19.59 5.97 -8.06
CA ASP A 56 19.66 4.95 -9.12
C ASP A 56 20.55 3.76 -8.74
N VAL A 57 21.64 4.00 -8.00
CA VAL A 57 22.53 2.95 -7.50
C VAL A 57 21.85 2.14 -6.40
N LEU A 58 21.06 2.79 -5.54
CA LEU A 58 20.28 2.10 -4.51
C LEU A 58 19.17 1.23 -5.11
N VAL A 59 18.50 1.71 -6.16
CA VAL A 59 17.49 0.94 -6.91
C VAL A 59 18.12 -0.26 -7.60
N GLN A 60 19.28 -0.10 -8.24
CA GLN A 60 20.00 -1.23 -8.84
C GLN A 60 20.34 -2.29 -7.80
N ARG A 61 20.87 -1.88 -6.63
CA ARG A 61 21.19 -2.81 -5.54
C ARG A 61 19.95 -3.51 -5.00
N LEU A 62 18.83 -2.79 -4.87
CA LEU A 62 17.57 -3.36 -4.45
C LEU A 62 17.13 -4.48 -5.41
N GLN A 63 17.23 -4.25 -6.73
CA GLN A 63 16.93 -5.28 -7.72
C GLN A 63 17.86 -6.49 -7.58
N GLU A 64 19.18 -6.28 -7.44
CA GLU A 64 20.15 -7.35 -7.24
C GLU A 64 19.86 -8.18 -5.97
N ARG A 65 19.27 -7.56 -4.93
CA ARG A 65 18.86 -8.27 -3.71
C ARG A 65 17.55 -9.03 -3.88
N HIS A 66 16.58 -8.46 -4.58
CA HIS A 66 15.35 -9.17 -4.94
C HIS A 66 15.65 -10.41 -5.78
N ASP A 67 16.56 -10.32 -6.75
CA ASP A 67 16.98 -11.47 -7.57
C ASP A 67 17.60 -12.57 -6.70
N ARG A 68 18.40 -12.22 -5.68
CA ARG A 68 18.96 -13.19 -4.73
C ARG A 68 17.92 -13.78 -3.77
N ILE A 69 16.89 -13.02 -3.40
CA ILE A 69 15.78 -13.53 -2.58
C ILE A 69 14.99 -14.59 -3.35
N VAL A 70 14.85 -14.47 -4.67
CA VAL A 70 14.22 -15.54 -5.47
C VAL A 70 15.01 -16.84 -5.37
N GLU A 71 16.34 -16.77 -5.30
CA GLU A 71 17.21 -17.94 -5.14
C GLU A 71 17.26 -18.47 -3.69
N ARG A 72 17.16 -17.59 -2.70
CA ARG A 72 17.28 -17.90 -1.25
C ARG A 72 16.18 -17.18 -0.45
N PRO A 73 14.91 -17.63 -0.58
CA PRO A 73 13.76 -16.88 -0.08
C PRO A 73 13.66 -16.82 1.45
N TYR A 74 14.34 -17.73 2.16
CA TYR A 74 14.31 -17.81 3.62
C TYR A 74 15.56 -17.21 4.28
N ASN A 75 16.41 -16.55 3.50
CA ASN A 75 17.63 -15.92 4.02
C ASN A 75 17.33 -14.63 4.79
N ILE A 76 17.54 -14.65 6.12
CA ILE A 76 17.24 -13.53 7.01
C ILE A 76 18.10 -12.29 6.69
N SER A 77 19.40 -12.46 6.45
CA SER A 77 20.28 -11.31 6.21
C SER A 77 19.94 -10.59 4.90
N LEU A 78 19.59 -11.32 3.83
CA LEU A 78 19.15 -10.72 2.57
C LEU A 78 17.89 -9.88 2.75
N ARG A 79 16.93 -10.37 3.55
CA ARG A 79 15.71 -9.64 3.88
C ARG A 79 16.01 -8.35 4.65
N LEU A 80 16.91 -8.40 5.63
CA LEU A 80 17.37 -7.20 6.36
C LEU A 80 18.13 -6.22 5.46
N GLU A 81 18.91 -6.71 4.49
CA GLU A 81 19.56 -5.86 3.47
C GLU A 81 18.52 -5.14 2.59
N VAL A 82 17.45 -5.82 2.18
CA VAL A 82 16.33 -5.19 1.44
C VAL A 82 15.62 -4.16 2.31
N ALA A 83 15.35 -4.46 3.58
CA ALA A 83 14.76 -3.51 4.52
C ALA A 83 15.61 -2.23 4.64
N GLU A 84 16.93 -2.38 4.72
CA GLU A 84 17.86 -1.25 4.78
C GLU A 84 17.89 -0.45 3.46
N LEU A 85 17.82 -1.12 2.30
CA LEU A 85 17.74 -0.45 1.00
C LEU A 85 16.43 0.34 0.86
N TYR A 86 15.30 -0.21 1.28
CA TYR A 86 14.03 0.52 1.35
C TYR A 86 14.14 1.76 2.23
N ARG A 87 14.74 1.63 3.42
CA ARG A 87 14.99 2.75 4.33
C ARG A 87 15.90 3.81 3.69
N ALA A 88 17.00 3.40 3.05
CA ALA A 88 17.93 4.30 2.37
C ALA A 88 17.29 5.07 1.21
N LEU A 89 16.30 4.44 0.55
CA LEU A 89 15.44 5.04 -0.48
C LEU A 89 14.28 5.88 0.10
N ALA A 90 14.26 6.07 1.42
CA ALA A 90 13.23 6.82 2.16
C ALA A 90 11.82 6.19 2.10
N PHE A 91 11.76 4.86 2.18
CA PHE A 91 10.54 4.07 2.33
C PHE A 91 10.55 3.25 3.63
N PRO A 92 10.47 3.89 4.81
CA PRO A 92 10.45 3.19 6.09
C PRO A 92 9.23 2.26 6.24
N ASP A 93 8.14 2.53 5.51
CA ASP A 93 6.95 1.69 5.47
C ASP A 93 7.22 0.32 4.85
N LEU A 94 7.94 0.29 3.72
CA LEU A 94 8.38 -0.95 3.08
C LEU A 94 9.46 -1.66 3.91
N ALA A 95 10.37 -0.88 4.49
CA ALA A 95 11.41 -1.41 5.38
C ALA A 95 10.83 -2.10 6.63
N ALA A 96 9.75 -1.55 7.22
CA ALA A 96 9.05 -2.16 8.34
C ALA A 96 8.43 -3.50 7.94
N GLY A 97 7.80 -3.57 6.76
CA GLY A 97 7.24 -4.81 6.21
C GLY A 97 8.31 -5.87 6.00
N GLU A 98 9.40 -5.55 5.31
CA GLU A 98 10.48 -6.51 5.03
C GLU A 98 11.17 -7.00 6.30
N ALA A 99 11.42 -6.09 7.25
CA ALA A 99 11.98 -6.45 8.55
C ALA A 99 11.05 -7.36 9.36
N TYR A 100 9.73 -7.18 9.23
CA TYR A 100 8.76 -8.06 9.86
C TYR A 100 8.74 -9.44 9.21
N ARG A 101 8.81 -9.51 7.87
CA ARG A 101 8.97 -10.79 7.16
C ARG A 101 10.26 -11.51 7.59
N ALA A 102 11.36 -10.77 7.81
CA ALA A 102 12.58 -11.34 8.37
C ALA A 102 12.40 -11.82 9.83
N LEU A 103 11.59 -11.14 10.64
CA LEU A 103 11.25 -11.60 11.99
C LEU A 103 10.46 -12.92 11.96
N LEU A 104 9.53 -13.08 11.01
CA LEU A 104 8.81 -14.35 10.84
C LEU A 104 9.76 -15.50 10.49
N LEU A 105 10.78 -15.27 9.65
CA LEU A 105 11.83 -16.27 9.38
C LEU A 105 12.65 -16.62 10.63
N VAL A 106 12.90 -15.66 11.52
CA VAL A 106 13.52 -15.96 12.82
C VAL A 106 12.62 -16.89 13.63
N ASP A 107 11.32 -16.62 13.66
CA ASP A 107 10.36 -17.44 14.39
C ASP A 107 10.29 -18.86 13.80
N GLU A 108 10.27 -19.03 12.46
CA GLU A 108 10.31 -20.34 11.77
C GLU A 108 11.53 -21.18 12.16
N VAL A 109 12.68 -20.53 12.39
CA VAL A 109 13.92 -21.25 12.77
C VAL A 109 13.90 -21.68 14.22
N LEU A 110 13.27 -20.88 15.08
CA LEU A 110 13.21 -21.12 16.51
C LEU A 110 12.06 -22.06 16.90
N ASP A 111 11.05 -22.23 16.05
CA ASP A 111 9.92 -23.11 16.26
C ASP A 111 10.01 -24.33 15.32
N GLU A 112 10.41 -25.48 15.87
CA GLU A 112 10.46 -26.77 15.16
C GLU A 112 9.10 -27.20 14.58
N SER A 113 7.99 -26.61 15.06
CA SER A 113 6.64 -26.86 14.53
C SER A 113 6.19 -25.88 13.45
N GLY A 114 7.04 -24.91 13.10
CA GLY A 114 6.82 -23.96 12.01
C GLY A 114 6.65 -24.64 10.66
N GLU A 115 5.77 -24.09 9.83
CA GLU A 115 5.44 -24.66 8.51
C GLU A 115 6.67 -24.69 7.59
N TYR A 116 7.56 -23.72 7.73
CA TYR A 116 8.72 -23.52 6.89
C TYR A 116 10.04 -23.71 7.65
N HIS A 117 10.01 -24.34 8.82
CA HIS A 117 11.17 -24.55 9.69
C HIS A 117 12.35 -25.19 8.94
N GLU A 118 12.12 -26.30 8.23
CA GLU A 118 13.19 -27.03 7.54
C GLU A 118 13.85 -26.18 6.44
N GLN A 119 13.04 -25.45 5.66
CA GLN A 119 13.51 -24.59 4.57
C GLN A 119 14.27 -23.37 5.11
N ALA A 120 13.76 -22.76 6.19
CA ALA A 120 14.42 -21.64 6.83
C ALA A 120 15.76 -22.05 7.45
N LEU A 121 15.78 -23.21 8.12
CA LEU A 121 17.00 -23.76 8.71
C LEU A 121 18.07 -24.06 7.65
N GLU A 122 17.69 -24.65 6.51
CA GLU A 122 18.62 -24.93 5.40
C GLU A 122 19.30 -23.64 4.89
N ASP A 123 18.49 -22.60 4.62
CA ASP A 123 18.98 -21.34 4.07
C ASP A 123 19.90 -20.61 5.06
N ILE A 124 19.62 -20.73 6.36
CA ILE A 124 20.41 -20.13 7.44
C ILE A 124 21.70 -20.89 7.70
N VAL A 125 21.67 -22.22 7.70
CA VAL A 125 22.86 -23.06 7.82
C VAL A 125 23.85 -22.71 6.71
N ALA A 126 23.35 -22.57 5.48
CA ALA A 126 24.15 -22.11 4.34
C ALA A 126 24.67 -20.69 4.55
N GLU A 127 23.85 -19.77 5.08
CA GLU A 127 24.28 -18.39 5.37
C GLU A 127 25.42 -18.33 6.39
N ILE A 128 25.29 -19.05 7.51
CA ILE A 128 26.28 -19.08 8.58
C ILE A 128 27.57 -19.73 8.09
N ALA A 129 27.48 -20.74 7.22
CA ALA A 129 28.64 -21.42 6.66
C ALA A 129 29.53 -20.47 5.83
N GLU A 130 28.95 -19.43 5.24
CA GLU A 130 29.67 -18.38 4.50
C GLU A 130 30.36 -17.36 5.41
N LYS A 131 30.09 -17.38 6.73
CA LYS A 131 30.63 -16.41 7.69
C LYS A 131 32.04 -16.80 8.17
N PRO A 132 32.89 -15.80 8.54
CA PRO A 132 34.22 -16.08 9.05
C PRO A 132 34.21 -16.99 10.28
N ALA A 133 35.09 -18.00 10.27
CA ALA A 133 35.24 -18.97 11.36
C ALA A 133 35.49 -18.30 12.72
N SER A 134 36.31 -17.26 12.73
CA SER A 134 36.64 -16.48 13.91
C SER A 134 35.42 -15.79 14.53
N PHE A 135 34.52 -15.28 13.70
CA PHE A 135 33.29 -14.64 14.14
C PHE A 135 32.31 -15.68 14.73
N ARG A 136 32.09 -16.78 14.02
CA ARG A 136 31.27 -17.92 14.50
C ARG A 136 31.74 -18.39 15.88
N ALA A 137 33.04 -18.63 16.04
CA ALA A 137 33.61 -19.07 17.30
C ALA A 137 33.50 -18.02 18.42
N ALA A 138 33.69 -16.74 18.11
CA ALA A 138 33.55 -15.66 19.09
C ALA A 138 32.12 -15.57 19.63
N LEU A 139 31.11 -15.63 18.74
CA LEU A 139 29.70 -15.61 19.13
C LEU A 139 29.33 -16.84 19.97
N ALA A 140 29.76 -18.02 19.56
CA ALA A 140 29.50 -19.25 20.30
C ALA A 140 30.17 -19.24 21.68
N HIS A 141 31.38 -18.68 21.80
CA HIS A 141 32.04 -18.51 23.08
C HIS A 141 31.32 -17.50 23.98
N GLU A 142 30.88 -16.35 23.44
CA GLU A 142 30.13 -15.33 24.20
C GLU A 142 28.84 -15.89 24.80
N HIS A 143 28.18 -16.80 24.08
CA HIS A 143 26.91 -17.40 24.49
C HIS A 143 27.02 -18.87 24.93
N GLY A 144 28.22 -19.34 25.28
CA GLY A 144 28.49 -20.74 25.60
C GLY A 144 27.71 -21.28 26.80
N ASP A 145 27.28 -20.41 27.72
CA ASP A 145 26.41 -20.80 28.84
C ASP A 145 25.01 -21.27 28.38
N LYS A 146 24.52 -20.71 27.26
CA LYS A 146 23.20 -21.05 26.68
C LYS A 146 23.30 -22.05 25.54
N PHE A 147 24.40 -22.02 24.77
CA PHE A 147 24.64 -22.87 23.60
C PHE A 147 25.96 -23.63 23.77
N PRO A 148 26.05 -24.57 24.73
CA PRO A 148 27.29 -25.27 25.04
C PRO A 148 27.77 -26.18 23.91
N GLU A 149 26.84 -26.75 23.13
CA GLU A 149 27.17 -27.63 22.01
C GLU A 149 27.87 -26.86 20.88
N ALA A 150 27.32 -25.72 20.48
CA ALA A 150 27.92 -24.84 19.49
C ALA A 150 29.29 -24.32 19.95
N ALA A 151 29.39 -23.90 21.22
CA ALA A 151 30.65 -23.46 21.82
C ALA A 151 31.71 -24.56 21.82
N GLN A 152 31.34 -25.79 22.18
CA GLN A 152 32.24 -26.92 22.20
C GLN A 152 32.69 -27.30 20.78
N ARG A 153 31.77 -27.32 19.81
CA ARG A 153 32.05 -27.65 18.41
C ARG A 153 33.04 -26.66 17.79
N LEU A 154 32.89 -25.37 18.12
CA LEU A 154 33.72 -24.30 17.60
C LEU A 154 34.99 -24.05 18.43
N ALA A 155 35.16 -24.63 19.63
CA ALA A 155 36.32 -24.40 20.49
C ALA A 155 37.66 -24.84 19.86
N ASP A 156 37.66 -25.89 19.04
CA ASP A 156 38.85 -26.49 18.43
C ASP A 156 39.01 -26.12 16.93
N TYR A 157 38.36 -25.05 16.47
CA TYR A 157 38.41 -24.69 15.04
C TYR A 157 39.85 -24.41 14.59
N LYS A 158 40.24 -25.01 13.46
CA LYS A 158 41.49 -24.70 12.77
C LYS A 158 41.17 -23.81 11.59
N GLU A 159 41.66 -22.59 11.63
CA GLU A 159 41.56 -21.66 10.50
C GLU A 159 42.47 -22.17 9.37
N SER A 160 41.88 -22.62 8.27
CA SER A 160 42.61 -22.93 7.04
C SER A 160 41.95 -22.19 5.88
N ASN A 161 42.67 -21.25 5.26
CA ASN A 161 42.23 -20.47 4.10
C ASN A 161 40.85 -19.80 4.25
N GLY A 162 40.56 -19.18 5.41
CA GLY A 162 39.36 -18.36 5.61
C GLY A 162 38.03 -19.12 5.75
N THR A 163 38.02 -20.45 5.59
CA THR A 163 36.83 -21.29 5.77
C THR A 163 36.92 -22.10 7.06
N CYS A 164 35.86 -22.08 7.87
CA CYS A 164 35.76 -22.96 9.04
C CYS A 164 35.58 -24.41 8.59
N SER A 165 36.44 -25.33 9.04
CA SER A 165 36.27 -26.77 8.78
C SER A 165 35.09 -27.39 9.54
N VAL A 166 34.51 -26.64 10.48
CA VAL A 166 33.37 -27.06 11.30
C VAL A 166 32.07 -26.77 10.55
N LYS A 167 31.29 -27.84 10.31
CA LYS A 167 29.96 -27.72 9.73
C LYS A 167 29.04 -26.95 10.69
N VAL A 168 28.18 -26.12 10.11
CA VAL A 168 27.10 -25.48 10.85
C VAL A 168 26.05 -26.55 11.14
N GLU A 169 25.55 -26.57 12.37
CA GLU A 169 24.45 -27.42 12.82
C GLU A 169 23.35 -26.53 13.40
N GLU A 170 22.20 -27.14 13.69
CA GLU A 170 20.98 -26.46 14.10
C GLU A 170 21.13 -25.63 15.38
N ASP A 171 21.89 -26.11 16.36
CA ASP A 171 22.18 -25.36 17.59
C ASP A 171 22.96 -24.06 17.33
N GLU A 172 23.83 -24.03 16.31
CA GLU A 172 24.49 -22.81 15.85
C GLU A 172 23.50 -21.89 15.11
N ALA A 173 22.59 -22.44 14.30
CA ALA A 173 21.51 -21.67 13.69
C ALA A 173 20.60 -21.02 14.74
N CYS A 174 20.18 -21.78 15.75
CA CYS A 174 19.38 -21.30 16.87
C CYS A 174 20.14 -20.25 17.70
N LEU A 175 21.45 -20.40 17.90
CA LEU A 175 22.29 -19.37 18.52
C LEU A 175 22.18 -18.04 17.76
N TRP A 176 22.39 -18.06 16.45
CA TRP A 176 22.33 -16.85 15.61
C TRP A 176 20.93 -16.23 15.59
N ALA A 177 19.89 -17.06 15.47
CA ALA A 177 18.51 -16.66 15.50
C ALA A 177 18.13 -15.99 16.83
N HIS A 178 18.42 -16.63 17.97
CA HIS A 178 18.11 -16.10 19.30
C HIS A 178 18.88 -14.84 19.69
N THR A 179 20.01 -14.57 19.05
CA THR A 179 20.88 -13.45 19.40
C THR A 179 20.82 -12.37 18.33
N LEU A 180 21.67 -12.48 17.30
CA LEU A 180 21.89 -11.46 16.29
C LEU A 180 20.61 -11.12 15.51
N TRP A 181 19.91 -12.14 14.99
CA TRP A 181 18.78 -11.88 14.10
C TRP A 181 17.52 -11.45 14.85
N THR A 182 17.23 -12.03 16.02
CA THR A 182 16.15 -11.54 16.88
C THR A 182 16.37 -10.07 17.24
N ASP A 183 17.58 -9.70 17.69
CA ASP A 183 17.88 -8.32 18.07
C ASP A 183 17.78 -7.36 16.88
N ALA A 184 18.30 -7.77 15.71
CA ALA A 184 18.26 -6.96 14.50
C ALA A 184 16.82 -6.76 14.02
N THR A 185 16.05 -7.83 13.84
CA THR A 185 14.68 -7.78 13.31
C THR A 185 13.74 -6.95 14.19
N TYR A 186 13.72 -7.18 15.52
CA TYR A 186 12.93 -6.33 16.42
C TYR A 186 13.31 -4.86 16.32
N THR A 187 14.60 -4.56 16.19
CA THR A 187 15.09 -3.19 16.12
C THR A 187 14.73 -2.52 14.79
N PHE A 188 14.87 -3.23 13.66
CA PHE A 188 14.46 -2.73 12.35
C PHE A 188 12.94 -2.50 12.28
N VAL A 189 12.13 -3.46 12.75
CA VAL A 189 10.66 -3.32 12.77
C VAL A 189 10.27 -2.11 13.62
N ALA A 190 10.72 -2.06 14.89
CA ALA A 190 10.37 -0.98 15.80
C ALA A 190 10.81 0.39 15.31
N GLY A 191 12.05 0.50 14.80
CA GLY A 191 12.61 1.77 14.33
C GLY A 191 11.89 2.29 13.09
N ASN A 192 11.60 1.42 12.11
CA ASN A 192 10.90 1.83 10.89
C ASN A 192 9.42 2.15 11.16
N LEU A 193 8.74 1.42 12.04
CA LEU A 193 7.38 1.77 12.47
C LEU A 193 7.34 3.12 13.21
N LEU A 194 8.33 3.38 14.06
CA LEU A 194 8.50 4.69 14.69
C LEU A 194 8.76 5.77 13.65
N ALA A 195 9.55 5.50 12.60
CA ALA A 195 9.77 6.44 11.50
C ALA A 195 8.48 6.74 10.71
N CYS A 196 7.62 5.74 10.49
CA CYS A 196 6.28 5.92 9.92
C CYS A 196 5.32 6.69 10.85
N GLY A 197 5.57 6.69 12.16
CA GLY A 197 4.69 7.30 13.16
C GLY A 197 3.63 6.34 13.73
N CYS A 198 3.76 5.04 13.49
CA CYS A 198 2.92 3.98 14.06
C CYS A 198 3.35 3.72 15.52
N LEU A 199 2.93 4.59 16.45
CA LEU A 199 3.45 4.60 17.82
C LEU A 199 3.01 3.38 18.62
N LYS A 200 1.77 2.89 18.41
CA LYS A 200 1.27 1.68 19.07
C LYS A 200 2.12 0.46 18.67
N SER A 201 2.24 0.21 17.37
CA SER A 201 3.00 -0.94 16.85
C SER A 201 4.49 -0.83 17.22
N ALA A 202 5.09 0.36 17.12
CA ALA A 202 6.48 0.57 17.56
C ALA A 202 6.67 0.29 19.07
N PHE A 203 5.73 0.70 19.91
CA PHE A 203 5.74 0.39 21.34
C PHE A 203 5.68 -1.12 21.60
N GLU A 204 4.82 -1.84 20.88
CA GLU A 204 4.66 -3.28 21.03
C GLU A 204 5.93 -4.04 20.66
N PHE A 205 6.54 -3.74 19.50
CA PHE A 205 7.78 -4.41 19.08
C PHE A 205 8.98 -4.04 19.94
N THR A 206 9.11 -2.79 20.42
CA THR A 206 10.15 -2.45 21.41
C THR A 206 9.96 -3.21 22.72
N SER A 207 8.71 -3.34 23.19
CA SER A 207 8.40 -4.08 24.42
C SER A 207 8.68 -5.57 24.28
N ARG A 208 8.27 -6.19 23.17
CA ARG A 208 8.54 -7.60 22.87
C ARG A 208 10.04 -7.87 22.76
N GLY A 209 10.76 -7.09 21.97
CA GLY A 209 12.21 -7.26 21.81
C GLY A 209 12.98 -7.06 23.12
N LEU A 210 12.63 -6.07 23.94
CA LEU A 210 13.24 -5.87 25.26
C LEU A 210 12.89 -6.96 26.28
N LYS A 211 11.76 -7.67 26.10
CA LYS A 211 11.45 -8.85 26.91
C LYS A 211 12.40 -10.01 26.57
N VAL A 212 12.79 -10.14 25.30
CA VAL A 212 13.74 -11.17 24.84
C VAL A 212 15.17 -10.79 25.22
N ASN A 213 15.60 -9.56 24.92
CA ASN A 213 16.89 -9.01 25.29
C ASN A 213 16.78 -7.65 26.02
N PRO A 214 16.71 -7.64 27.36
CA PRO A 214 16.63 -6.40 28.14
C PRO A 214 17.85 -5.46 27.99
N ALA A 215 18.99 -5.97 27.51
CA ALA A 215 20.23 -5.21 27.35
C ALA A 215 20.33 -4.53 25.97
N ASN A 216 19.36 -4.73 25.07
CA ASN A 216 19.37 -4.13 23.74
C ASN A 216 19.22 -2.61 23.83
N LYS A 217 20.34 -1.90 23.60
CA LYS A 217 20.43 -0.44 23.71
C LYS A 217 19.63 0.30 22.65
N HIS A 218 19.51 -0.28 21.46
CA HIS A 218 18.75 0.34 20.35
C HIS A 218 17.25 0.32 20.66
N LEU A 219 16.72 -0.83 21.07
CA LEU A 219 15.32 -0.95 21.48
C LEU A 219 14.99 -0.11 22.70
N ALA A 220 15.90 -0.04 23.69
CA ALA A 220 15.73 0.84 24.85
C ALA A 220 15.61 2.31 24.42
N ARG A 221 16.46 2.75 23.49
CA ARG A 221 16.41 4.11 22.93
C ARG A 221 15.11 4.36 22.15
N PHE A 222 14.65 3.41 21.34
CA PHE A 222 13.37 3.53 20.63
C PHE A 222 12.18 3.58 21.57
N ARG A 223 12.17 2.80 22.64
CA ARG A 223 11.14 2.88 23.68
C ARG A 223 11.08 4.26 24.31
N ASP A 224 12.23 4.89 24.58
CA ASP A 224 12.28 6.24 25.14
C ASP A 224 11.72 7.28 24.14
N LEU A 225 12.05 7.15 22.86
CA LEU A 225 11.53 8.01 21.78
C LEU A 225 10.02 7.82 21.57
N VAL A 226 9.52 6.58 21.59
CA VAL A 226 8.09 6.27 21.52
C VAL A 226 7.36 6.94 22.68
N HIS A 227 7.83 6.78 23.92
CA HIS A 227 7.23 7.44 25.08
C HIS A 227 7.25 8.95 24.99
N GLN A 228 8.33 9.55 24.46
CA GLN A 228 8.38 10.98 24.23
C GLN A 228 7.29 11.43 23.24
N ARG A 229 7.17 10.76 22.08
CA ARG A 229 6.15 11.11 21.08
C ARG A 229 4.72 10.87 21.56
N LEU A 230 4.49 9.82 22.36
CA LEU A 230 3.19 9.59 22.99
C LEU A 230 2.84 10.72 23.96
N ARG A 231 3.78 11.15 24.82
CA ARG A 231 3.57 12.30 25.71
C ARG A 231 3.22 13.56 24.94
N ASP A 232 3.96 13.86 23.86
CA ASP A 232 3.68 15.03 23.03
C ASP A 232 2.30 14.95 22.35
N HIS A 233 1.92 13.75 21.87
CA HIS A 233 0.62 13.48 21.25
C HIS A 233 -0.55 13.72 22.21
N PHE A 234 -0.50 13.17 23.43
CA PHE A 234 -1.57 13.34 24.42
C PHE A 234 -1.58 14.76 25.01
N ALA A 235 -0.40 15.35 25.28
CA ALA A 235 -0.31 16.72 25.77
C ALA A 235 -0.92 17.73 24.80
N SER A 236 -0.73 17.53 23.48
CA SER A 236 -1.35 18.38 22.46
C SER A 236 -2.89 18.35 22.45
N ARG A 237 -3.48 17.30 23.04
CA ARG A 237 -4.94 17.12 23.21
C ARG A 237 -5.42 17.45 24.62
N GLY A 238 -4.53 17.90 25.50
CA GLY A 238 -4.87 18.24 26.88
C GLY A 238 -4.91 17.06 27.86
N PHE A 239 -4.33 15.91 27.51
CA PHE A 239 -4.22 14.73 28.36
C PHE A 239 -2.77 14.44 28.78
N SER A 240 -2.57 13.77 29.91
CA SER A 240 -1.27 13.21 30.32
C SER A 240 -1.18 11.75 29.92
N LEU A 241 -0.01 11.27 29.48
CA LEU A 241 0.16 9.85 29.16
C LEU A 241 -0.09 8.93 30.37
N GLU A 242 0.08 9.47 31.59
CA GLU A 242 -0.14 8.77 32.86
C GLU A 242 -1.60 8.80 33.35
N ASP A 243 -2.52 9.42 32.61
CA ASP A 243 -3.94 9.44 32.98
C ASP A 243 -4.51 7.99 32.98
N GLU A 244 -5.28 7.63 34.01
CA GLU A 244 -5.80 6.26 34.19
C GLU A 244 -6.71 5.79 33.04
N ASP A 245 -7.33 6.74 32.34
CA ASP A 245 -8.22 6.49 31.20
C ASP A 245 -7.46 6.20 29.89
N ILE A 246 -6.14 6.46 29.83
CA ILE A 246 -5.32 6.19 28.64
C ILE A 246 -4.76 4.79 28.72
N THR A 247 -5.19 3.96 27.78
CA THR A 247 -4.72 2.60 27.58
C THR A 247 -3.82 2.50 26.34
N ARG A 248 -3.24 1.32 26.12
CA ARG A 248 -2.45 1.05 24.90
C ARG A 248 -3.30 1.06 23.63
N GLU A 249 -4.60 0.82 23.76
CA GLU A 249 -5.52 0.88 22.62
C GLU A 249 -5.69 2.32 22.11
N ASP A 250 -5.45 3.31 22.97
CA ASP A 250 -5.52 4.73 22.62
C ASP A 250 -4.25 5.24 21.92
N TYR A 251 -3.20 4.41 21.83
CA TYR A 251 -1.97 4.81 21.17
C TYR A 251 -2.20 4.93 19.66
N PRO A 252 -1.77 6.04 19.02
CA PRO A 252 -2.01 6.24 17.60
C PRO A 252 -1.16 5.27 16.77
N ASP A 253 -1.79 4.58 15.83
CA ASP A 253 -1.09 3.69 14.90
C ASP A 253 -1.33 4.04 13.42
N ARG A 254 -2.40 4.80 13.14
CA ARG A 254 -2.73 5.23 11.78
C ARG A 254 -1.95 6.49 11.40
N THR A 255 -1.29 6.43 10.25
CA THR A 255 -0.41 7.48 9.73
C THR A 255 -0.62 7.64 8.22
N VAL A 256 0.26 8.40 7.57
CA VAL A 256 0.37 8.51 6.11
C VAL A 256 1.81 8.32 5.66
N VAL A 257 1.99 7.64 4.53
CA VAL A 257 3.27 7.34 3.89
C VAL A 257 3.26 7.85 2.44
N ARG A 258 4.38 7.66 1.74
CA ARG A 258 4.52 8.11 0.35
C ARG A 258 3.50 7.43 -0.56
N ARG A 259 2.90 8.21 -1.46
CA ARG A 259 2.01 7.73 -2.52
C ARG A 259 2.61 8.10 -3.87
N GLU A 260 3.37 7.20 -4.45
CA GLU A 260 4.12 7.47 -5.67
C GLU A 260 4.29 6.21 -6.52
N MET A 261 4.68 6.41 -7.77
CA MET A 261 5.10 5.33 -8.63
C MET A 261 6.52 4.92 -8.23
N TYR A 262 6.67 3.75 -7.61
CA TYR A 262 7.96 3.25 -7.17
C TYR A 262 8.94 3.11 -8.36
N PRO A 263 10.22 3.52 -8.23
CA PRO A 263 11.17 3.51 -9.33
C PRO A 263 11.42 2.13 -9.98
N TRP A 264 11.23 1.05 -9.22
CA TRP A 264 11.36 -0.33 -9.69
C TRP A 264 10.04 -0.98 -10.11
N ASN A 265 8.91 -0.24 -10.08
CA ASN A 265 7.64 -0.76 -10.56
C ASN A 265 7.64 -0.82 -12.09
N SER A 266 7.77 -2.02 -12.64
CA SER A 266 7.74 -2.29 -14.08
C SER A 266 6.36 -2.65 -14.64
N SER A 267 5.35 -2.81 -13.76
CA SER A 267 3.98 -3.17 -14.15
C SER A 267 3.10 -1.97 -14.51
N GLU A 268 3.43 -0.77 -14.04
CA GLU A 268 2.59 0.40 -14.30
C GLU A 268 2.71 0.83 -15.78
N PRO A 269 1.61 0.85 -16.56
CA PRO A 269 1.69 1.14 -17.98
C PRO A 269 1.79 2.64 -18.25
N ASP A 270 2.33 3.01 -19.42
CA ASP A 270 2.02 4.32 -20.00
C ASP A 270 0.57 4.32 -20.47
N ARG A 271 -0.32 4.84 -19.61
CA ARG A 271 -1.76 4.96 -19.86
C ARG A 271 -2.10 5.82 -21.08
N TYR A 272 -1.17 6.66 -21.54
CA TYR A 272 -1.36 7.59 -22.65
C TYR A 272 -0.80 7.06 -23.98
N SER A 273 -0.10 5.93 -23.96
CA SER A 273 0.41 5.28 -25.16
C SER A 273 -0.72 4.85 -26.09
N ARG A 274 -0.41 4.72 -27.38
CA ARG A 274 -1.40 4.30 -28.40
C ARG A 274 -1.85 2.86 -28.14
N GLU A 275 -0.94 2.03 -27.66
CA GLU A 275 -1.13 0.63 -27.34
C GLU A 275 -2.10 0.49 -26.15
N SER A 276 -1.87 1.21 -25.05
CA SER A 276 -2.79 1.23 -23.90
C SER A 276 -4.18 1.73 -24.27
N LEU A 277 -4.27 2.81 -25.06
CA LEU A 277 -5.55 3.34 -25.52
C LEU A 277 -6.29 2.37 -26.46
N ALA A 278 -5.58 1.63 -27.30
CA ALA A 278 -6.20 0.63 -28.17
C ALA A 278 -6.82 -0.50 -27.36
N LEU A 279 -6.09 -1.03 -26.37
CA LEU A 279 -6.57 -2.08 -25.47
C LEU A 279 -7.75 -1.61 -24.62
N LEU A 280 -7.67 -0.40 -24.04
CA LEU A 280 -8.78 0.20 -23.29
C LEU A 280 -10.02 0.39 -24.16
N ASN A 281 -9.86 0.84 -25.41
CA ASN A 281 -10.99 1.03 -26.31
C ASN A 281 -11.60 -0.28 -26.80
N GLU A 282 -10.82 -1.35 -26.91
CA GLU A 282 -11.35 -2.69 -27.15
C GLU A 282 -12.25 -3.14 -25.99
N GLN A 283 -11.81 -2.93 -24.75
CA GLN A 283 -12.58 -3.25 -23.54
C GLN A 283 -13.84 -2.38 -23.43
N ILE A 284 -13.72 -1.06 -23.64
CA ILE A 284 -14.87 -0.13 -23.65
C ILE A 284 -15.88 -0.55 -24.71
N ASN A 285 -15.44 -0.93 -25.92
CA ASN A 285 -16.35 -1.30 -26.99
C ASN A 285 -17.21 -2.54 -26.66
N ALA A 286 -16.76 -3.42 -25.75
CA ALA A 286 -17.52 -4.59 -25.31
C ALA A 286 -18.72 -4.23 -24.42
N VAL A 287 -18.64 -3.14 -23.64
CA VAL A 287 -19.67 -2.75 -22.65
C VAL A 287 -20.31 -1.38 -22.90
N ALA A 288 -19.72 -0.59 -23.78
CA ALA A 288 -20.06 0.79 -24.09
C ALA A 288 -19.68 1.16 -25.54
N PRO A 289 -20.29 0.54 -26.56
CA PRO A 289 -19.86 0.63 -27.97
C PRO A 289 -19.91 2.05 -28.57
N LYS A 290 -20.69 2.94 -27.97
CA LYS A 290 -20.83 4.35 -28.36
C LYS A 290 -19.77 5.26 -27.75
N LEU A 291 -18.91 4.74 -26.88
CA LEU A 291 -17.91 5.50 -26.13
C LEU A 291 -16.49 5.08 -26.52
N GLU A 292 -15.54 5.98 -26.29
CA GLU A 292 -14.10 5.68 -26.40
C GLU A 292 -13.29 6.48 -25.38
N ALA A 293 -12.23 5.87 -24.85
CA ALA A 293 -11.22 6.56 -24.06
C ALA A 293 -10.28 7.37 -24.96
N ARG A 294 -10.02 8.61 -24.55
CA ARG A 294 -9.03 9.51 -25.18
C ARG A 294 -8.20 10.19 -24.10
N VAL A 295 -7.03 10.69 -24.48
CA VAL A 295 -6.24 11.60 -23.64
C VAL A 295 -6.91 12.98 -23.65
N THR A 296 -7.07 13.57 -22.47
CA THR A 296 -7.57 14.93 -22.26
C THR A 296 -6.62 15.70 -21.33
N GLU A 297 -6.76 17.03 -21.30
CA GLU A 297 -6.02 17.89 -20.39
C GLU A 297 -6.98 18.50 -19.37
N LEU A 298 -6.72 18.22 -18.10
CA LEU A 298 -7.50 18.76 -16.98
C LEU A 298 -6.69 19.80 -16.22
N PRO A 299 -7.33 20.78 -15.57
CA PRO A 299 -6.64 21.69 -14.66
C PRO A 299 -5.96 20.91 -13.52
N LEU A 300 -4.73 21.29 -13.17
CA LEU A 300 -4.12 20.86 -11.92
C LEU A 300 -4.95 21.43 -10.77
N LEU A 301 -5.42 20.56 -9.89
CA LEU A 301 -6.36 20.96 -8.84
C LEU A 301 -5.58 21.56 -7.66
N PRO A 302 -5.92 22.77 -7.22
CA PRO A 302 -5.30 23.36 -6.04
C PRO A 302 -5.73 22.57 -4.78
N PRO A 303 -4.85 22.47 -3.77
CA PRO A 303 -5.24 21.91 -2.48
C PRO A 303 -6.30 22.79 -1.81
N ASP A 304 -7.20 22.19 -1.03
CA ASP A 304 -8.26 22.88 -0.27
C ASP A 304 -7.71 23.92 0.72
N ALA A 305 -6.50 23.69 1.26
CA ALA A 305 -5.76 24.62 2.11
C ALA A 305 -4.25 24.38 2.00
N ASP A 306 -3.44 25.44 2.16
CA ASP A 306 -1.98 25.30 2.29
C ASP A 306 -1.65 24.39 3.50
N PRO A 307 -0.97 23.24 3.30
CA PRO A 307 -0.69 22.27 4.36
C PRO A 307 0.27 22.78 5.46
N VAL A 308 0.87 23.95 5.26
CA VAL A 308 1.80 24.62 6.19
C VAL A 308 1.13 25.80 6.89
N THR A 309 0.24 26.55 6.21
CA THR A 309 -0.28 27.84 6.74
C THR A 309 -1.79 27.86 7.00
N GLY A 310 -2.55 26.88 6.51
CA GLY A 310 -4.01 26.83 6.67
C GLY A 310 -4.74 28.00 6.02
N ARG A 311 -4.10 28.70 5.06
CA ARG A 311 -4.67 29.82 4.32
C ARG A 311 -5.00 29.41 2.89
N ASP A 312 -5.97 30.11 2.30
CA ASP A 312 -6.28 29.99 0.89
C ASP A 312 -5.06 30.39 0.04
N PRO A 313 -4.71 29.63 -1.01
CA PRO A 313 -3.61 29.97 -1.89
C PRO A 313 -3.87 31.31 -2.63
N PRO A 314 -2.83 32.13 -2.90
CA PRO A 314 -2.98 33.39 -3.61
C PRO A 314 -3.43 33.17 -5.06
N GLY A 315 -4.25 34.11 -5.55
CA GLY A 315 -5.02 33.97 -6.79
C GLY A 315 -4.24 33.83 -8.10
N GLU A 316 -4.86 33.05 -8.99
CA GLU A 316 -4.87 33.03 -10.47
C GLU A 316 -3.57 33.44 -11.19
N SER A 317 -2.62 32.51 -11.27
CA SER A 317 -1.90 32.26 -12.53
C SER A 317 -2.72 31.31 -13.41
N ALA A 318 -2.48 31.31 -14.74
CA ALA A 318 -3.14 30.38 -15.65
C ALA A 318 -2.99 28.94 -15.14
N PRO A 319 -4.08 28.14 -15.07
CA PRO A 319 -4.01 26.81 -14.47
C PRO A 319 -3.08 25.93 -15.31
N THR A 320 -1.99 25.47 -14.70
CA THR A 320 -1.18 24.39 -15.24
C THR A 320 -2.11 23.20 -15.51
N THR A 321 -2.06 22.61 -16.69
CA THR A 321 -2.86 21.42 -17.02
C THR A 321 -2.06 20.14 -16.82
N ILE A 322 -2.76 19.05 -16.58
CA ILE A 322 -2.21 17.70 -16.47
C ILE A 322 -2.93 16.78 -17.45
N LYS A 323 -2.18 15.87 -18.08
CA LYS A 323 -2.77 14.83 -18.92
C LYS A 323 -3.53 13.85 -18.05
N GLN A 324 -4.74 13.52 -18.49
CA GLN A 324 -5.57 12.47 -17.91
C GLN A 324 -6.26 11.69 -19.04
N LEU A 325 -6.88 10.57 -18.70
CA LEU A 325 -7.82 9.90 -19.59
C LEU A 325 -9.22 10.50 -19.38
N GLY A 326 -10.01 10.51 -20.44
CA GLY A 326 -11.43 10.85 -20.41
C GLY A 326 -12.19 9.93 -21.36
N VAL A 327 -13.49 9.79 -21.13
CA VAL A 327 -14.39 9.00 -21.99
C VAL A 327 -15.17 9.94 -22.89
N PHE A 328 -15.29 9.63 -24.17
CA PHE A 328 -15.90 10.51 -25.17
C PHE A 328 -16.91 9.76 -26.03
N ALA A 329 -17.96 10.46 -26.43
CA ALA A 329 -18.96 9.91 -27.34
C ALA A 329 -18.38 9.78 -28.77
N ARG A 330 -18.61 8.63 -29.40
CA ARG A 330 -18.22 8.32 -30.80
C ARG A 330 -19.25 8.78 -31.82
N GLU A 331 -20.48 8.95 -31.37
CA GLU A 331 -21.65 9.38 -32.12
C GLU A 331 -22.59 10.17 -31.21
N ASP A 332 -23.66 10.74 -31.80
CA ASP A 332 -24.69 11.42 -31.01
C ASP A 332 -25.49 10.41 -30.19
N VAL A 333 -25.79 10.74 -28.94
CA VAL A 333 -26.53 9.89 -27.99
C VAL A 333 -27.72 10.66 -27.44
N ALA A 334 -28.88 10.00 -27.45
CA ALA A 334 -30.12 10.60 -26.97
C ALA A 334 -30.19 10.69 -25.44
N PRO A 335 -30.94 11.66 -24.89
CA PRO A 335 -31.25 11.69 -23.46
C PRO A 335 -31.93 10.38 -23.00
N GLY A 336 -31.58 9.90 -21.80
CA GLY A 336 -32.12 8.69 -21.20
C GLY A 336 -31.52 7.38 -21.70
N GLU A 337 -30.64 7.41 -22.71
CA GLU A 337 -29.99 6.21 -23.23
C GLU A 337 -28.92 5.68 -22.27
N VAL A 338 -28.92 4.36 -22.02
CA VAL A 338 -27.84 3.66 -21.29
C VAL A 338 -26.64 3.50 -22.22
N ILE A 339 -25.48 3.99 -21.80
CA ILE A 339 -24.28 4.09 -22.64
C ILE A 339 -23.10 3.25 -22.13
N LEU A 340 -23.19 2.71 -20.92
CA LEU A 340 -22.23 1.79 -20.32
C LEU A 340 -22.99 0.84 -19.40
N ASP A 341 -22.70 -0.45 -19.48
CA ASP A 341 -23.16 -1.49 -18.54
C ASP A 341 -21.98 -2.43 -18.23
N GLU A 342 -21.24 -2.09 -17.18
CA GLU A 342 -20.01 -2.76 -16.77
C GLU A 342 -20.27 -3.65 -15.55
N LYS A 343 -19.95 -4.94 -15.68
CA LYS A 343 -19.93 -5.87 -14.55
C LYS A 343 -18.55 -5.88 -13.91
N SER A 344 -18.51 -5.76 -12.58
CA SER A 344 -17.27 -5.87 -11.80
C SER A 344 -17.25 -7.13 -10.97
N LEU A 345 -16.09 -7.79 -10.96
CA LEU A 345 -15.77 -8.94 -10.11
C LEU A 345 -14.81 -8.56 -8.97
N LEU A 346 -14.10 -7.45 -9.12
CA LEU A 346 -13.29 -6.87 -8.06
C LEU A 346 -14.21 -6.09 -7.11
N THR A 347 -14.98 -6.84 -6.32
CA THR A 347 -15.94 -6.31 -5.35
C THR A 347 -15.63 -6.81 -3.94
N ALA A 348 -16.09 -6.05 -2.96
CA ALA A 348 -15.96 -6.33 -1.54
C ALA A 348 -17.28 -6.01 -0.81
N ASN A 349 -17.59 -6.79 0.23
CA ASN A 349 -18.70 -6.56 1.13
C ASN A 349 -18.19 -6.56 2.57
N ALA A 350 -18.44 -5.46 3.28
CA ALA A 350 -17.98 -5.24 4.64
C ALA A 350 -18.78 -5.99 5.72
N ARG A 351 -19.97 -6.53 5.40
CA ARG A 351 -20.89 -7.14 6.36
C ARG A 351 -20.82 -8.66 6.30
N LEU A 352 -20.58 -9.31 7.43
CA LEU A 352 -20.46 -10.77 7.51
C LEU A 352 -21.80 -11.49 7.28
N HIS A 353 -22.91 -10.91 7.74
CA HIS A 353 -24.21 -11.60 7.79
C HIS A 353 -25.23 -11.15 6.73
N ASP A 354 -24.83 -10.26 5.82
CA ASP A 354 -25.71 -9.84 4.73
C ASP A 354 -25.59 -10.77 3.52
N SER A 355 -26.72 -11.13 2.92
CA SER A 355 -26.77 -12.00 1.74
C SER A 355 -26.51 -11.20 0.46
N TYR A 356 -25.25 -11.17 0.02
CA TYR A 356 -24.84 -10.61 -1.27
C TYR A 356 -24.27 -11.71 -2.17
N CYS A 357 -24.43 -11.52 -3.48
CA CYS A 357 -23.76 -12.35 -4.48
C CYS A 357 -22.25 -12.18 -4.29
N ASP A 358 -21.52 -13.28 -4.13
CA ASP A 358 -20.08 -13.21 -3.90
C ASP A 358 -19.33 -12.56 -5.09
N ALA A 359 -19.81 -12.76 -6.32
CA ALA A 359 -19.14 -12.24 -7.52
C ALA A 359 -19.36 -10.74 -7.76
N CYS A 360 -20.59 -10.25 -7.64
CA CYS A 360 -20.96 -8.88 -8.07
C CYS A 360 -21.46 -7.99 -6.93
N SER A 361 -21.53 -8.52 -5.71
CA SER A 361 -22.09 -7.85 -4.52
C SER A 361 -23.51 -7.31 -4.70
N ALA A 362 -24.29 -7.86 -5.64
CA ALA A 362 -25.71 -7.58 -5.74
C ALA A 362 -26.46 -8.24 -4.56
N PRO A 363 -27.48 -7.60 -3.97
CA PRO A 363 -28.30 -8.23 -2.94
C PRO A 363 -28.90 -9.54 -3.45
N LEU A 364 -28.76 -10.61 -2.68
CA LEU A 364 -29.41 -11.88 -2.97
C LEU A 364 -30.88 -11.84 -2.52
N PRO A 365 -31.75 -12.62 -3.18
CA PRO A 365 -33.10 -12.83 -2.68
C PRO A 365 -33.10 -13.57 -1.32
N ASP A 366 -34.26 -13.63 -0.66
CA ASP A 366 -34.40 -14.42 0.58
C ASP A 366 -34.20 -15.90 0.28
N LEU A 367 -33.04 -16.44 0.65
CA LEU A 367 -32.66 -17.83 0.39
C LEU A 367 -33.52 -18.86 1.16
N ARG A 368 -34.35 -18.41 2.11
CA ARG A 368 -35.33 -19.29 2.80
C ARG A 368 -36.55 -19.58 1.92
N ASP A 369 -36.77 -18.81 0.85
CA ASP A 369 -37.79 -19.08 -0.16
C ASP A 369 -37.21 -19.97 -1.27
N ASN A 370 -37.59 -21.26 -1.27
CA ASN A 370 -37.12 -22.25 -2.26
C ASN A 370 -37.31 -21.82 -3.72
N ALA A 371 -38.36 -21.05 -4.04
CA ALA A 371 -38.58 -20.59 -5.40
C ALA A 371 -37.57 -19.51 -5.82
N GLN A 372 -37.15 -18.65 -4.89
CA GLN A 372 -36.15 -17.62 -5.15
C GLN A 372 -34.72 -18.17 -5.06
N ALA A 373 -34.45 -19.05 -4.10
CA ALA A 373 -33.18 -19.75 -3.95
C ALA A 373 -32.82 -20.57 -5.20
N SER A 374 -33.82 -21.14 -5.90
CA SER A 374 -33.60 -21.90 -7.16
C SER A 374 -33.01 -21.07 -8.32
N ARG A 375 -32.99 -19.74 -8.21
CA ARG A 375 -32.37 -18.84 -9.19
C ARG A 375 -30.91 -18.51 -8.87
N CYS A 376 -30.49 -18.79 -7.64
CA CYS A 376 -29.11 -18.66 -7.20
C CYS A 376 -28.34 -19.93 -7.52
N VAL A 377 -27.02 -19.80 -7.59
CA VAL A 377 -26.10 -20.92 -7.77
C VAL A 377 -25.22 -20.97 -6.53
N PHE A 378 -25.11 -22.14 -5.93
CA PHE A 378 -24.29 -22.40 -4.75
C PHE A 378 -22.99 -23.02 -5.21
N CYS A 379 -21.88 -22.71 -4.54
CA CYS A 379 -20.66 -23.48 -4.76
C CYS A 379 -20.88 -24.94 -4.34
N GLU A 380 -20.32 -25.89 -5.08
CA GLU A 380 -20.41 -27.31 -4.75
C GLU A 380 -19.40 -27.72 -3.67
N ASP A 381 -18.32 -26.94 -3.53
CA ASP A 381 -17.15 -27.27 -2.69
C ASP A 381 -17.08 -26.46 -1.38
N CYS A 382 -17.90 -25.41 -1.22
CA CYS A 382 -18.00 -24.65 0.03
C CYS A 382 -19.45 -24.26 0.36
N ASP A 383 -19.78 -24.27 1.65
CA ASP A 383 -21.16 -24.20 2.14
C ASP A 383 -21.73 -22.76 2.20
N ASP A 384 -20.86 -21.74 2.18
CA ASP A 384 -21.23 -20.37 2.53
C ASP A 384 -21.31 -19.40 1.32
N ILE A 385 -20.84 -19.83 0.14
CA ILE A 385 -20.75 -18.96 -1.04
C ILE A 385 -21.93 -19.15 -2.00
N VAL A 386 -22.61 -18.03 -2.29
CA VAL A 386 -23.79 -17.99 -3.14
C VAL A 386 -23.63 -16.94 -4.25
N PHE A 387 -23.98 -17.33 -5.47
CA PHE A 387 -23.98 -16.50 -6.66
C PHE A 387 -25.42 -16.22 -7.12
N CYS A 388 -25.69 -15.00 -7.62
CA CYS A 388 -27.03 -14.62 -8.07
C CYS A 388 -27.45 -15.26 -9.41
N SER A 389 -26.52 -15.86 -10.14
CA SER A 389 -26.75 -16.48 -11.44
C SER A 389 -25.60 -17.40 -11.84
N GLN A 390 -25.83 -18.29 -12.81
CA GLN A 390 -24.79 -19.14 -13.40
C GLN A 390 -23.63 -18.32 -13.98
N ASP A 391 -23.93 -17.21 -14.65
CA ASP A 391 -22.91 -16.31 -15.19
C ASP A 391 -21.99 -15.74 -14.09
N CYS A 392 -22.54 -15.36 -12.93
CA CYS A 392 -21.73 -14.91 -11.79
C CYS A 392 -20.89 -16.03 -11.18
N HIS A 393 -21.43 -17.24 -11.12
CA HIS A 393 -20.68 -18.42 -10.69
C HIS A 393 -19.50 -18.68 -11.64
N ASP A 394 -19.75 -18.79 -12.94
CA ASP A 394 -18.72 -19.13 -13.94
C ASP A 394 -17.62 -18.06 -13.99
N LEU A 395 -18.01 -16.78 -13.97
CA LEU A 395 -17.06 -15.67 -13.89
C LEU A 395 -16.23 -15.71 -12.61
N ALA A 396 -16.82 -16.07 -11.46
CA ALA A 396 -16.08 -16.18 -10.21
C ALA A 396 -15.09 -17.34 -10.25
N GLN A 397 -15.47 -18.49 -10.81
CA GLN A 397 -14.59 -19.66 -10.98
C GLN A 397 -13.38 -19.33 -11.85
N GLU A 398 -13.57 -18.57 -12.93
CA GLU A 398 -12.47 -18.14 -13.80
C GLU A 398 -11.62 -17.04 -13.17
N ALA A 399 -12.22 -16.17 -12.34
CA ALA A 399 -11.58 -14.93 -11.93
C ALA A 399 -10.86 -15.00 -10.58
N TYR A 400 -11.44 -15.61 -9.53
CA TYR A 400 -10.88 -15.53 -8.16
C TYR A 400 -11.26 -16.67 -7.21
N HIS A 401 -12.40 -17.33 -7.43
CA HIS A 401 -13.00 -18.20 -6.44
C HIS A 401 -12.14 -19.42 -6.07
N PRO A 402 -11.42 -20.07 -7.01
CA PRO A 402 -10.53 -21.19 -6.68
C PRO A 402 -9.48 -20.86 -5.60
N ALA A 403 -9.00 -19.61 -5.52
CA ALA A 403 -8.04 -19.20 -4.49
C ALA A 403 -8.68 -19.01 -3.09
N LEU A 404 -10.01 -18.86 -3.01
CA LEU A 404 -10.74 -18.62 -1.75
C LEU A 404 -11.62 -19.80 -1.32
N CYS A 405 -11.94 -20.71 -2.24
CA CYS A 405 -12.89 -21.79 -2.00
C CYS A 405 -12.41 -22.71 -0.87
N GLY A 406 -13.23 -22.85 0.17
CA GLY A 406 -12.90 -23.68 1.34
C GLY A 406 -11.89 -23.06 2.31
N ASN A 407 -11.39 -21.85 2.03
CA ASN A 407 -10.44 -21.13 2.87
C ASN A 407 -11.18 -20.22 3.87
N ASP A 408 -10.69 -20.16 5.11
CA ASP A 408 -11.26 -19.32 6.17
C ASP A 408 -10.79 -17.86 6.06
N VAL A 409 -11.25 -17.18 5.02
CA VAL A 409 -10.99 -15.76 4.72
C VAL A 409 -12.17 -14.85 5.05
N GLU A 410 -13.33 -15.42 5.39
CA GLU A 410 -14.61 -14.70 5.41
C GLU A 410 -14.73 -13.66 6.52
N ALA A 411 -13.98 -13.82 7.62
CA ALA A 411 -13.99 -12.91 8.75
C ALA A 411 -12.96 -11.76 8.63
N ILE A 412 -12.01 -11.85 7.70
CA ILE A 412 -10.91 -10.89 7.60
C ILE A 412 -11.47 -9.51 7.28
N ALA A 413 -11.23 -8.53 8.15
CA ALA A 413 -11.61 -7.13 7.98
C ALA A 413 -13.14 -6.85 7.81
N LYS A 414 -14.02 -7.81 8.14
CA LYS A 414 -15.48 -7.56 8.16
C LYS A 414 -15.94 -6.91 9.46
N ASP A 415 -17.10 -6.24 9.40
CA ASP A 415 -17.79 -5.59 10.53
C ASP A 415 -16.92 -4.58 11.32
N ALA A 416 -16.01 -3.92 10.61
CA ALA A 416 -15.10 -2.96 11.22
C ALA A 416 -15.84 -1.77 11.91
N PRO A 417 -15.27 -1.20 12.98
CA PRO A 417 -15.79 0.01 13.61
C PRO A 417 -15.93 1.17 12.62
N ALA A 418 -16.83 2.11 12.90
CA ALA A 418 -17.14 3.21 11.98
C ALA A 418 -15.90 4.02 11.55
N ALA A 419 -14.93 4.20 12.47
CA ALA A 419 -13.70 4.94 12.21
C ALA A 419 -12.76 4.25 11.20
N GLU A 420 -12.92 2.94 11.01
CA GLU A 420 -12.04 2.07 10.20
C GLU A 420 -12.77 1.46 8.99
N ALA A 421 -14.10 1.60 8.91
CA ALA A 421 -14.94 0.94 7.91
C ALA A 421 -14.47 1.17 6.46
N ALA A 422 -14.02 2.38 6.12
CA ALA A 422 -13.48 2.65 4.79
C ALA A 422 -12.15 1.92 4.53
N ASP A 423 -11.24 1.91 5.50
CA ASP A 423 -9.92 1.27 5.41
C ASP A 423 -10.06 -0.27 5.34
N ALA A 424 -11.02 -0.81 6.09
CA ALA A 424 -11.39 -2.22 6.07
C ALA A 424 -11.96 -2.65 4.70
N LEU A 425 -12.83 -1.82 4.09
CA LEU A 425 -13.36 -2.11 2.76
C LEU A 425 -12.27 -2.15 1.68
N TYR A 426 -11.27 -1.28 1.76
CA TYR A 426 -10.11 -1.36 0.86
C TYR A 426 -9.27 -2.63 1.09
N SER A 427 -9.17 -3.11 2.33
CA SER A 427 -8.49 -4.36 2.65
C SER A 427 -9.21 -5.57 2.04
N LEU A 428 -10.55 -5.54 2.02
CA LEU A 428 -11.36 -6.55 1.35
C LEU A 428 -11.21 -6.52 -0.18
N LEU A 429 -11.08 -5.33 -0.78
CA LEU A 429 -10.73 -5.21 -2.21
C LEU A 429 -9.33 -5.74 -2.49
N LEU A 430 -8.39 -5.54 -1.57
CA LEU A 430 -7.05 -6.14 -1.67
C LEU A 430 -7.16 -7.67 -1.69
N LEU A 431 -7.86 -8.29 -0.73
CA LEU A 431 -8.09 -9.74 -0.71
C LEU A 431 -8.62 -10.25 -2.05
N ARG A 432 -9.67 -9.62 -2.58
CA ARG A 432 -10.26 -10.00 -3.88
C ARG A 432 -9.23 -9.86 -5.02
N ALA A 433 -8.42 -8.81 -5.04
CA ALA A 433 -7.37 -8.65 -6.05
C ALA A 433 -6.27 -9.72 -5.92
N LEU A 434 -5.87 -10.09 -4.71
CA LEU A 434 -4.87 -11.15 -4.49
C LEU A 434 -5.41 -12.51 -4.94
N ALA A 435 -6.66 -12.82 -4.61
CA ALA A 435 -7.35 -14.02 -5.07
C ALA A 435 -7.47 -14.09 -6.59
N MET A 436 -7.75 -12.93 -7.23
CA MET A 436 -7.79 -12.82 -8.67
C MET A 436 -6.43 -13.08 -9.31
N ALA A 437 -5.39 -12.49 -8.74
CA ALA A 437 -4.01 -12.66 -9.17
C ALA A 437 -3.54 -14.12 -9.06
N GLU A 438 -3.98 -14.86 -8.04
CA GLU A 438 -3.64 -16.28 -7.96
C GLU A 438 -4.45 -17.16 -8.90
N THR A 439 -5.76 -16.98 -8.96
CA THR A 439 -6.60 -17.81 -9.84
C THR A 439 -6.20 -17.65 -11.30
N GLN A 440 -5.82 -16.44 -11.71
CA GLN A 440 -5.43 -16.14 -13.09
C GLN A 440 -3.93 -16.31 -13.36
N ASP A 441 -3.12 -16.65 -12.34
CA ASP A 441 -1.66 -16.71 -12.41
C ASP A 441 -1.02 -15.43 -13.01
N LEU A 442 -1.43 -14.27 -12.49
CA LEU A 442 -0.96 -12.95 -12.92
C LEU A 442 -0.39 -12.16 -11.77
N HIS A 443 0.61 -11.31 -12.03
CA HIS A 443 1.01 -10.31 -11.04
C HIS A 443 -0.19 -9.40 -10.71
N PRO A 444 -0.46 -9.02 -9.45
CA PRO A 444 -1.66 -8.27 -9.07
C PRO A 444 -1.86 -6.94 -9.84
N LEU A 445 -0.76 -6.25 -10.19
CA LEU A 445 -0.80 -5.02 -10.97
C LEU A 445 -1.06 -5.24 -12.48
N GLU A 446 -1.00 -6.47 -12.96
CA GLU A 446 -1.29 -6.85 -14.34
C GLU A 446 -2.76 -7.23 -14.57
N LEU A 447 -3.55 -7.36 -13.50
CA LEU A 447 -4.99 -7.59 -13.57
C LEU A 447 -5.66 -6.48 -14.40
N LYS A 448 -6.54 -6.86 -15.34
CA LYS A 448 -7.21 -5.90 -16.24
C LYS A 448 -8.04 -4.86 -15.47
N GLU A 449 -8.54 -5.22 -14.29
CA GLU A 449 -9.30 -4.36 -13.38
C GLU A 449 -8.43 -3.26 -12.74
N LEU A 450 -7.11 -3.45 -12.72
CA LEU A 450 -6.17 -2.63 -11.94
C LEU A 450 -5.11 -1.93 -12.79
N LYS A 451 -4.69 -2.56 -13.88
CA LYS A 451 -3.56 -2.14 -14.69
C LYS A 451 -3.68 -0.70 -15.19
N TYR A 452 -4.87 -0.28 -15.61
CA TYR A 452 -5.08 1.02 -16.27
C TYR A 452 -5.79 2.07 -15.42
N ILE A 453 -6.18 1.74 -14.18
CA ILE A 453 -6.83 2.70 -13.28
C ILE A 453 -5.80 3.60 -12.58
N TRP A 454 -6.24 4.80 -12.22
CA TRP A 454 -5.38 5.85 -11.68
C TRP A 454 -4.98 5.56 -10.23
N GLY A 455 -3.68 5.64 -9.93
CA GLY A 455 -3.15 5.48 -8.56
C GLY A 455 -3.05 6.77 -7.75
N ASP A 456 -3.30 7.93 -8.39
CA ASP A 456 -3.11 9.28 -7.80
C ASP A 456 -1.73 9.43 -7.15
N TYR A 457 -0.73 8.98 -7.91
CA TYR A 457 0.67 9.15 -7.58
C TYR A 457 1.02 10.63 -7.67
N HIS A 458 1.81 11.13 -6.72
CA HIS A 458 2.38 12.46 -6.83
C HIS A 458 3.25 12.54 -8.10
N ILE A 459 2.78 13.30 -9.09
CA ILE A 459 3.56 13.62 -10.29
C ILE A 459 4.48 14.80 -9.92
N PRO A 460 5.81 14.66 -10.07
CA PRO A 460 6.72 15.77 -9.86
C PRO A 460 6.34 16.93 -10.77
N SER A 461 6.13 18.13 -10.20
CA SER A 461 6.14 19.32 -11.03
C SER A 461 7.50 19.42 -11.71
N SER A 462 7.50 19.74 -13.01
CA SER A 462 8.72 19.93 -13.79
C SER A 462 9.69 20.86 -13.07
N LYS A 463 11.00 20.69 -13.34
CA LYS A 463 12.20 21.31 -12.73
C LYS A 463 12.19 22.83 -12.41
N GLU A 464 11.12 23.56 -12.70
CA GLU A 464 11.00 25.02 -12.55
C GLU A 464 10.53 25.46 -11.14
N ASP A 465 9.89 24.61 -10.35
CA ASP A 465 9.36 25.00 -9.02
C ASP A 465 10.32 24.82 -7.83
N GLY A 466 11.59 24.47 -8.08
CA GLY A 466 12.62 24.41 -7.01
C GLY A 466 12.43 23.33 -5.94
N ILE A 467 11.36 22.52 -5.99
CA ILE A 467 11.18 21.33 -5.15
C ILE A 467 11.85 20.14 -5.85
N SER A 468 13.05 19.80 -5.41
CA SER A 468 13.75 18.58 -5.84
C SER A 468 13.02 17.36 -5.25
N LEU A 469 12.17 16.71 -6.04
CA LEU A 469 11.37 15.53 -5.66
C LEU A 469 12.06 14.19 -5.94
N THR A 470 13.30 14.19 -6.46
CA THR A 470 14.17 13.02 -6.30
C THR A 470 14.51 12.92 -4.82
N PRO A 471 14.05 11.88 -4.09
CA PRO A 471 14.44 11.66 -2.71
C PRO A 471 15.96 11.57 -2.69
N LEU A 472 16.60 12.53 -2.04
CA LEU A 472 18.02 12.43 -1.76
C LEU A 472 18.15 11.44 -0.62
N PRO A 473 19.05 10.44 -0.74
CA PRO A 473 19.16 9.42 0.28
C PRO A 473 19.51 10.05 1.63
N LEU A 474 19.12 9.35 2.70
CA LEU A 474 19.14 9.84 4.07
C LEU A 474 20.44 10.61 4.40
N GLY A 475 20.27 11.74 5.08
CA GLY A 475 21.37 12.58 5.56
C GLY A 475 20.98 13.29 6.85
N PRO A 476 21.94 13.79 7.64
CA PRO A 476 21.78 14.22 9.04
C PRO A 476 20.82 15.41 9.30
N ALA A 477 20.10 15.89 8.28
CA ALA A 477 19.21 17.06 8.36
C ALA A 477 17.82 16.83 7.71
N ARG A 478 17.40 15.60 7.42
CA ARG A 478 16.16 15.32 6.66
C ARG A 478 15.21 14.37 7.40
N ASP A 479 13.92 14.43 7.06
CA ASP A 479 12.92 13.51 7.60
C ASP A 479 13.07 12.09 6.99
N ALA A 480 12.46 11.07 7.63
CA ALA A 480 12.59 9.67 7.23
C ALA A 480 12.02 9.35 5.83
N PHE A 481 11.26 10.28 5.23
CA PHE A 481 10.68 10.15 3.91
C PHE A 481 11.39 11.06 2.88
N GLY A 482 12.56 11.61 3.23
CA GLY A 482 13.37 12.42 2.32
C GLY A 482 12.72 13.75 1.92
N GLY A 483 11.70 14.22 2.65
CA GLY A 483 10.89 15.39 2.32
C GLY A 483 9.78 15.12 1.29
N ALA A 484 9.55 13.87 0.89
CA ALA A 484 8.51 13.51 -0.06
C ALA A 484 7.09 13.71 0.55
N PRO A 485 6.09 14.08 -0.26
CA PRO A 485 4.70 14.14 0.17
C PRO A 485 4.20 12.78 0.69
N ARG A 486 3.38 12.81 1.74
CA ARG A 486 2.81 11.61 2.38
C ARG A 486 1.29 11.71 2.37
N THR A 487 0.66 10.93 1.50
CA THR A 487 -0.79 10.97 1.26
C THR A 487 -1.44 9.60 1.24
N LEU A 488 -0.68 8.50 1.23
CA LEU A 488 -1.24 7.14 1.33
C LEU A 488 -1.47 6.81 2.81
N PRO A 489 -2.71 6.55 3.27
CA PRO A 489 -2.95 6.08 4.63
C PRO A 489 -2.25 4.75 4.89
N PHE A 490 -1.65 4.63 6.07
CA PHE A 490 -0.87 3.47 6.46
C PHE A 490 -1.13 3.09 7.92
N SER A 491 -1.19 1.79 8.18
CA SER A 491 -0.96 1.21 9.50
C SER A 491 -0.21 -0.10 9.31
N PHE A 492 0.53 -0.53 10.33
CA PHE A 492 1.22 -1.82 10.28
C PHE A 492 0.21 -2.96 10.08
N ASN A 493 -0.94 -2.88 10.74
CA ASN A 493 -2.00 -3.87 10.59
C ASN A 493 -2.52 -3.97 9.14
N ALA A 494 -2.98 -2.86 8.55
CA ALA A 494 -3.65 -2.90 7.24
C ALA A 494 -2.69 -3.11 6.06
N ASN A 495 -1.45 -2.63 6.17
CA ASN A 495 -0.50 -2.63 5.05
C ASN A 495 0.55 -3.75 5.13
N VAL A 496 0.74 -4.37 6.29
CA VAL A 496 1.73 -5.47 6.48
C VAL A 496 1.06 -6.73 7.00
N LEU A 497 0.42 -6.70 8.19
CA LEU A 497 -0.11 -7.92 8.81
C LEU A 497 -1.26 -8.54 8.02
N THR A 498 -2.31 -7.74 7.75
CA THR A 498 -3.51 -8.21 7.09
C THR A 498 -3.23 -8.79 5.70
N PRO A 499 -2.41 -8.17 4.82
CA PRO A 499 -2.06 -8.75 3.52
C PRO A 499 -1.29 -10.07 3.64
N LEU A 500 -0.33 -10.18 4.57
CA LEU A 500 0.39 -11.45 4.79
C LEU A 500 -0.57 -12.54 5.27
N HIS A 501 -1.45 -12.22 6.23
CA HIS A 501 -2.46 -13.14 6.72
C HIS A 501 -3.44 -13.60 5.63
N MET A 502 -3.83 -12.70 4.72
CA MET A 502 -4.66 -13.06 3.56
C MET A 502 -3.95 -14.07 2.65
N LEU A 503 -2.65 -13.90 2.40
CA LEU A 503 -1.86 -14.82 1.58
C LEU A 503 -1.73 -16.19 2.25
N GLU A 504 -1.38 -16.22 3.53
CA GLU A 504 -1.29 -17.46 4.32
C GLU A 504 -2.61 -18.23 4.32
N LYS A 505 -3.75 -17.54 4.47
CA LYS A 505 -5.09 -18.15 4.41
C LYS A 505 -5.47 -18.69 3.03
N MET A 506 -4.78 -18.26 1.97
CA MET A 506 -4.90 -18.82 0.62
C MET A 506 -3.82 -19.88 0.33
N ASP A 507 -3.12 -20.36 1.36
CA ASP A 507 -2.00 -21.31 1.28
C ASP A 507 -0.84 -20.80 0.39
N ILE A 508 -0.63 -19.48 0.37
CA ILE A 508 0.45 -18.84 -0.38
C ILE A 508 1.65 -18.60 0.55
N ASN A 509 2.78 -19.21 0.20
CA ASN A 509 4.03 -19.02 0.92
C ASN A 509 4.57 -17.59 0.72
N ILE A 510 4.49 -16.79 1.79
CA ILE A 510 4.86 -15.36 1.81
C ILE A 510 6.36 -15.09 1.61
N PHE A 511 7.22 -16.10 1.78
CA PHE A 511 8.66 -15.98 1.57
C PHE A 511 9.03 -16.20 0.10
N THR A 512 8.49 -17.22 -0.53
CA THR A 512 8.85 -17.58 -1.92
C THR A 512 8.20 -16.67 -2.97
N THR A 513 7.09 -16.02 -2.63
CA THR A 513 6.27 -15.24 -3.57
C THR A 513 6.47 -13.73 -3.49
N SER A 514 7.53 -13.27 -2.81
CA SER A 514 7.78 -11.83 -2.60
C SER A 514 7.94 -11.02 -3.89
N ALA A 515 8.34 -11.65 -5.01
CA ALA A 515 8.37 -10.97 -6.32
C ALA A 515 6.97 -10.61 -6.86
N LYS A 516 5.93 -11.34 -6.43
CA LYS A 516 4.52 -11.14 -6.81
C LYS A 516 3.74 -10.37 -5.74
N TYR A 517 4.05 -10.61 -4.47
CA TYR A 517 3.34 -10.07 -3.31
C TYR A 517 4.26 -9.34 -2.34
N ASP A 518 4.84 -8.24 -2.81
CA ASP A 518 5.61 -7.34 -1.95
C ASP A 518 4.76 -6.21 -1.35
N PHE A 519 5.25 -5.58 -0.29
CA PHE A 519 4.55 -4.50 0.41
C PHE A 519 4.33 -3.27 -0.48
N TRP A 520 5.23 -3.01 -1.43
CA TRP A 520 5.05 -1.94 -2.40
C TRP A 520 3.91 -2.25 -3.38
N VAL A 521 3.67 -3.53 -3.69
CA VAL A 521 2.53 -3.97 -4.51
C VAL A 521 1.23 -3.68 -3.76
N PHE A 522 1.15 -4.05 -2.48
CA PHE A 522 -0.03 -3.75 -1.65
C PHE A 522 -0.30 -2.25 -1.55
N ASN A 523 0.74 -1.45 -1.28
CA ASN A 523 0.61 0.01 -1.23
C ASN A 523 0.19 0.61 -2.58
N THR A 524 0.67 0.06 -3.69
CA THR A 524 0.26 0.46 -5.04
C THR A 524 -1.22 0.14 -5.30
N LEU A 525 -1.68 -1.04 -4.88
CA LEU A 525 -3.09 -1.44 -4.98
C LEU A 525 -3.98 -0.55 -4.11
N TYR A 526 -3.61 -0.29 -2.86
CA TYR A 526 -4.34 0.65 -1.99
C TYR A 526 -4.40 2.05 -2.59
N ALA A 527 -3.32 2.54 -3.19
CA ALA A 527 -3.30 3.83 -3.89
C ALA A 527 -4.30 3.84 -5.06
N LYS A 528 -4.37 2.76 -5.85
CA LYS A 528 -5.34 2.60 -6.95
C LYS A 528 -6.79 2.54 -6.46
N PHE A 529 -7.08 1.73 -5.43
CA PHE A 529 -8.44 1.61 -4.89
C PHE A 529 -8.96 2.94 -4.35
N ARG A 530 -8.16 3.68 -3.58
CA ARG A 530 -8.58 4.97 -3.02
C ARG A 530 -8.88 6.04 -4.07
N GLY A 531 -8.24 5.96 -5.23
CA GLY A 531 -8.46 6.90 -6.31
C GLY A 531 -9.67 6.58 -7.19
N THR A 532 -10.15 5.33 -7.20
CA THR A 532 -11.05 4.86 -8.27
C THR A 532 -12.16 3.90 -7.86
N ALA A 533 -12.08 3.27 -6.68
CA ALA A 533 -13.12 2.38 -6.21
C ALA A 533 -14.39 3.17 -5.87
N SER A 534 -15.53 2.62 -6.27
CA SER A 534 -16.85 3.08 -5.85
C SER A 534 -17.18 2.43 -4.50
N ALA A 535 -17.94 3.15 -3.68
CA ALA A 535 -18.50 2.60 -2.45
C ALA A 535 -19.96 3.00 -2.33
N ARG A 536 -20.79 2.05 -1.89
CA ARG A 536 -22.17 2.30 -1.51
C ARG A 536 -22.25 2.43 0.01
N GLN A 537 -23.08 3.36 0.48
CA GLN A 537 -23.39 3.47 1.91
C GLN A 537 -24.56 2.55 2.24
N GLY A 538 -24.42 1.82 3.34
CA GLY A 538 -25.51 1.08 3.96
C GLY A 538 -26.47 1.98 4.75
N PRO A 539 -27.55 1.42 5.30
CA PRO A 539 -28.57 2.17 6.04
C PRO A 539 -28.07 2.91 7.29
N ASP A 540 -26.93 2.52 7.84
CA ASP A 540 -26.26 3.13 8.99
C ASP A 540 -25.26 4.22 8.60
N GLY A 541 -25.17 4.57 7.32
CA GLY A 541 -24.25 5.57 6.78
C GLY A 541 -22.80 5.07 6.63
N LYS A 542 -22.50 3.82 6.97
CA LYS A 542 -21.17 3.22 6.74
C LYS A 542 -21.07 2.66 5.33
N PRO A 543 -19.88 2.65 4.71
CA PRO A 543 -19.69 1.95 3.46
C PRO A 543 -19.93 0.44 3.66
N ASP A 544 -20.85 -0.15 2.90
CA ASP A 544 -21.22 -1.57 3.03
C ASP A 544 -20.65 -2.42 1.90
N VAL A 545 -20.61 -1.88 0.68
CA VAL A 545 -20.16 -2.57 -0.52
C VAL A 545 -19.22 -1.65 -1.30
N GLY A 546 -18.10 -2.20 -1.77
CA GLY A 546 -17.09 -1.49 -2.55
C GLY A 546 -16.73 -2.27 -3.82
N ALA A 547 -16.42 -1.57 -4.90
CA ALA A 547 -16.00 -2.22 -6.14
C ALA A 547 -15.08 -1.33 -6.97
N VAL A 548 -14.28 -1.99 -7.81
CA VAL A 548 -13.51 -1.32 -8.86
C VAL A 548 -14.23 -1.51 -10.19
N HIS A 549 -14.54 -0.40 -10.85
CA HIS A 549 -15.15 -0.35 -12.18
C HIS A 549 -14.14 0.32 -13.14
N PRO A 550 -13.22 -0.47 -13.74
CA PRO A 550 -12.05 0.07 -14.44
C PRO A 550 -12.39 0.97 -15.63
N LEU A 551 -13.56 0.77 -16.27
CA LEU A 551 -13.97 1.55 -17.44
C LEU A 551 -14.85 2.74 -17.04
N TRP A 552 -15.74 2.58 -16.07
CA TRP A 552 -16.53 3.66 -15.49
C TRP A 552 -15.67 4.77 -14.88
N CYS A 553 -14.60 4.41 -14.15
CA CYS A 553 -13.76 5.39 -13.45
C CYS A 553 -12.89 6.26 -14.38
N LEU A 554 -12.93 6.02 -15.71
CA LEU A 554 -12.27 6.86 -16.71
C LEU A 554 -13.07 8.13 -17.05
N ALA A 555 -14.36 8.19 -16.72
CA ALA A 555 -15.20 9.36 -16.98
C ALA A 555 -14.95 10.45 -15.93
N ASN A 556 -14.45 11.61 -16.37
CA ASN A 556 -14.06 12.69 -15.47
C ASN A 556 -15.23 13.34 -14.74
N HIS A 557 -14.91 14.00 -13.63
CA HIS A 557 -15.88 14.67 -12.77
C HIS A 557 -16.31 16.04 -13.30
N SER A 558 -17.60 16.36 -13.17
CA SER A 558 -18.17 17.70 -13.25
C SER A 558 -19.29 17.87 -12.23
N CYS A 559 -19.41 19.05 -11.63
CA CYS A 559 -20.60 19.41 -10.83
C CYS A 559 -21.81 19.81 -11.70
N ASP A 560 -21.65 19.85 -13.02
CA ASP A 560 -22.72 19.86 -14.02
C ASP A 560 -22.52 18.64 -14.94
N PRO A 561 -22.84 17.43 -14.45
CA PRO A 561 -22.62 16.20 -15.20
C PRO A 561 -23.62 16.05 -16.35
N ASN A 562 -23.22 15.35 -17.41
CA ASN A 562 -24.10 15.02 -18.54
C ASN A 562 -24.62 13.58 -18.48
N VAL A 563 -24.06 12.75 -17.60
CA VAL A 563 -24.54 11.40 -17.29
C VAL A 563 -24.94 11.26 -15.83
N ALA A 564 -25.76 10.26 -15.56
CA ALA A 564 -26.01 9.75 -14.23
C ALA A 564 -25.63 8.27 -14.18
N TRP A 565 -25.41 7.76 -12.98
CA TRP A 565 -25.02 6.38 -12.78
C TRP A 565 -25.72 5.74 -11.59
N GLU A 566 -25.82 4.43 -11.63
CA GLU A 566 -26.25 3.59 -10.52
C GLU A 566 -25.43 2.31 -10.53
N TRP A 567 -25.34 1.68 -9.37
CA TRP A 567 -24.68 0.39 -9.25
C TRP A 567 -25.45 -0.56 -8.32
N GLN A 568 -25.91 -1.67 -8.91
CA GLN A 568 -26.48 -2.83 -8.21
C GLN A 568 -26.09 -4.10 -8.99
N GLY A 569 -24.92 -4.67 -8.68
CA GLY A 569 -24.31 -5.77 -9.43
C GLY A 569 -23.53 -5.28 -10.66
N ASN A 570 -24.18 -4.51 -11.53
CA ASN A 570 -23.53 -3.84 -12.66
C ASN A 570 -23.51 -2.33 -12.48
N MET A 571 -22.41 -1.69 -12.86
CA MET A 571 -22.28 -0.24 -12.96
C MET A 571 -22.86 0.22 -14.29
N ARG A 572 -23.80 1.18 -14.27
CA ARG A 572 -24.43 1.69 -15.49
C ARG A 572 -24.31 3.19 -15.60
N PHE A 573 -23.98 3.69 -16.79
CA PHE A 573 -24.20 5.09 -17.16
C PHE A 573 -25.44 5.23 -18.03
N TRP A 574 -26.21 6.28 -17.79
CA TRP A 574 -27.17 6.79 -18.77
C TRP A 574 -27.05 8.30 -18.94
N VAL A 575 -27.36 8.76 -20.16
CA VAL A 575 -27.39 10.20 -20.45
C VAL A 575 -28.56 10.82 -19.71
N ARG A 576 -28.32 11.93 -18.99
CA ARG A 576 -29.39 12.56 -18.21
C ARG A 576 -30.50 13.07 -19.11
N ASN A 577 -31.75 12.89 -18.69
CA ASN A 577 -32.91 13.55 -19.31
C ASN A 577 -32.94 15.06 -19.01
N GLU A 578 -32.33 15.46 -17.89
CA GLU A 578 -32.30 16.84 -17.42
C GLU A 578 -30.90 17.17 -16.87
N ARG A 579 -30.34 18.30 -17.32
CA ARG A 579 -29.06 18.83 -16.83
C ARG A 579 -29.25 19.55 -15.49
N VAL A 580 -28.20 19.62 -14.69
CA VAL A 580 -28.25 20.30 -13.39
C VAL A 580 -28.38 21.79 -13.61
N VAL A 581 -29.46 22.40 -13.14
CA VAL A 581 -29.74 23.82 -13.37
C VAL A 581 -28.98 24.67 -12.35
N TRP A 582 -28.15 25.60 -12.84
CA TRP A 582 -27.47 26.59 -11.99
C TRP A 582 -27.42 27.97 -12.66
N LYS A 583 -27.27 29.03 -11.85
CA LYS A 583 -27.52 30.43 -12.26
C LYS A 583 -26.55 30.99 -13.30
N GLY A 584 -25.37 30.37 -13.46
CA GLY A 584 -24.33 30.84 -14.38
C GLY A 584 -24.40 30.21 -15.78
N TRP A 585 -25.43 29.43 -16.10
CA TRP A 585 -25.63 28.88 -17.44
C TRP A 585 -25.57 29.95 -18.54
N LYS A 586 -24.81 29.64 -19.61
CA LYS A 586 -24.69 30.51 -20.78
C LYS A 586 -26.04 30.64 -21.48
N GLN A 587 -26.41 31.88 -21.81
CA GLN A 587 -27.65 32.21 -22.52
C GLN A 587 -27.41 32.48 -24.01
N GLY A 588 -28.43 32.32 -24.85
CA GLY A 588 -28.36 32.65 -26.28
C GLY A 588 -27.76 31.54 -27.15
N ARG A 589 -26.93 31.88 -28.14
CA ARG A 589 -26.38 30.92 -29.12
C ARG A 589 -25.48 29.83 -28.51
N ASP A 590 -24.95 30.06 -27.32
CA ASP A 590 -24.12 29.10 -26.58
C ASP A 590 -24.91 28.19 -25.63
N ALA A 591 -26.24 28.38 -25.52
CA ALA A 591 -27.11 27.58 -24.64
C ALA A 591 -27.26 26.11 -25.08
N SER A 592 -26.82 25.77 -26.30
CA SER A 592 -26.93 24.41 -26.83
C SER A 592 -26.12 23.37 -26.06
N ARG A 593 -25.16 23.78 -25.22
CA ARG A 593 -24.43 22.92 -24.26
C ARG A 593 -25.23 22.59 -23.00
N ASN A 594 -26.32 23.29 -22.76
CA ASN A 594 -27.23 23.08 -21.63
C ASN A 594 -28.33 22.07 -21.98
N GLU A 595 -28.43 21.68 -23.26
CA GLU A 595 -29.40 20.67 -23.70
C GLU A 595 -28.97 19.27 -23.23
N PRO A 596 -29.93 18.43 -22.77
CA PRO A 596 -29.69 17.01 -22.53
C PRO A 596 -29.25 16.28 -23.81
N GLY A 597 -28.47 15.20 -23.65
CA GLY A 597 -27.88 14.46 -24.78
C GLY A 597 -26.35 14.54 -24.78
N LEU A 598 -25.72 13.72 -25.62
CA LEU A 598 -24.30 13.84 -25.95
C LEU A 598 -24.16 13.97 -27.46
N ARG A 599 -23.33 14.90 -27.92
CA ARG A 599 -22.93 14.96 -29.33
C ARG A 599 -21.70 14.11 -29.55
N LYS A 600 -21.49 13.68 -30.78
CA LYS A 600 -20.23 13.07 -31.20
C LYS A 600 -19.06 13.96 -30.79
N GLY A 601 -18.15 13.39 -30.01
CA GLY A 601 -16.95 14.04 -29.52
C GLY A 601 -17.11 14.76 -28.18
N ASP A 602 -18.32 14.83 -27.61
CA ASP A 602 -18.50 15.33 -26.24
C ASP A 602 -17.84 14.38 -25.24
N GLU A 603 -17.25 14.94 -24.20
CA GLU A 603 -16.72 14.18 -23.06
C GLU A 603 -17.87 13.73 -22.16
N VAL A 604 -17.83 12.49 -21.70
CA VAL A 604 -18.71 11.94 -20.67
C VAL A 604 -18.23 12.46 -19.31
N LEU A 605 -19.06 13.30 -18.69
CA LEU A 605 -18.77 13.95 -17.42
C LEU A 605 -19.70 13.38 -16.34
N SER A 606 -19.12 12.61 -15.43
CA SER A 606 -19.77 12.01 -14.26
C SER A 606 -19.71 12.93 -13.04
N HIS A 607 -20.23 12.48 -11.90
CA HIS A 607 -20.15 13.19 -10.62
C HIS A 607 -19.71 12.22 -9.51
N TYR A 608 -18.86 12.74 -8.61
CA TYR A 608 -18.22 11.99 -7.51
C TYR A 608 -18.67 12.50 -6.12
N CYS A 609 -19.53 13.50 -6.13
CA CYS A 609 -20.17 14.06 -4.95
C CYS A 609 -21.66 14.26 -5.24
N ASP A 610 -22.41 14.59 -4.19
CA ASP A 610 -23.78 15.07 -4.34
C ASP A 610 -23.76 16.46 -4.98
N VAL A 611 -24.32 16.55 -6.19
CA VAL A 611 -24.34 17.78 -7.00
C VAL A 611 -25.33 18.83 -6.51
N ASP A 612 -26.21 18.46 -5.57
CA ASP A 612 -27.21 19.36 -4.98
C ASP A 612 -26.63 20.18 -3.80
N LEU A 613 -25.45 19.80 -3.30
CA LEU A 613 -24.72 20.54 -2.25
C LEU A 613 -24.17 21.88 -2.77
N GLY A 614 -23.83 22.79 -1.85
CA GLY A 614 -23.15 24.05 -2.13
C GLY A 614 -21.70 23.86 -2.58
N VAL A 615 -21.09 24.86 -3.24
CA VAL A 615 -19.74 24.72 -3.84
C VAL A 615 -18.66 24.33 -2.82
N LYS A 616 -18.73 24.88 -1.60
CA LYS A 616 -17.79 24.55 -0.52
C LYS A 616 -17.89 23.07 -0.14
N ASP A 617 -19.09 22.59 0.16
CA ASP A 617 -19.34 21.21 0.58
C ASP A 617 -19.01 20.21 -0.55
N ARG A 618 -19.33 20.56 -1.81
CA ARG A 618 -18.96 19.74 -2.97
C ARG A 618 -17.45 19.60 -3.12
N ARG A 619 -16.69 20.67 -2.91
CA ARG A 619 -15.22 20.65 -3.00
C ARG A 619 -14.63 19.83 -1.87
N GLU A 620 -15.10 20.03 -0.63
CA GLU A 620 -14.67 19.26 0.53
C GLU A 620 -14.91 17.75 0.35
N TRP A 621 -16.11 17.37 -0.12
CA TRP A 621 -16.45 15.97 -0.36
C TRP A 621 -15.66 15.34 -1.51
N ALA A 622 -15.49 16.06 -2.63
CA ALA A 622 -14.83 15.52 -3.81
C ALA A 622 -13.30 15.58 -3.73
N ALA A 623 -12.71 16.40 -2.85
CA ALA A 623 -11.27 16.63 -2.77
C ALA A 623 -10.46 15.34 -2.60
N GLY A 624 -10.97 14.39 -1.79
CA GLY A 624 -10.31 13.10 -1.58
C GLY A 624 -10.22 12.25 -2.85
N ALA A 625 -11.31 12.19 -3.63
CA ALA A 625 -11.38 11.41 -4.87
C ALA A 625 -10.71 12.11 -6.06
N LEU A 626 -10.73 13.46 -6.08
CA LEU A 626 -10.15 14.27 -7.14
C LEU A 626 -8.66 14.57 -6.95
N GLY A 627 -8.16 14.51 -5.71
CA GLY A 627 -6.83 14.99 -5.34
C GLY A 627 -6.73 16.51 -5.17
N GLY A 628 -7.85 17.22 -5.12
CA GLY A 628 -7.91 18.68 -4.93
C GLY A 628 -9.29 19.29 -5.22
N MET A 629 -9.38 20.63 -5.15
CA MET A 629 -10.64 21.35 -5.37
C MET A 629 -11.11 21.27 -6.82
N CYS A 630 -12.39 20.94 -7.03
CA CYS A 630 -13.01 20.92 -8.35
C CYS A 630 -12.97 22.31 -9.03
N MET A 631 -12.46 22.32 -10.27
CA MET A 631 -12.29 23.50 -11.13
C MET A 631 -13.27 23.53 -12.32
N CYS A 632 -14.38 22.77 -12.25
CA CYS A 632 -15.41 22.83 -13.30
C CYS A 632 -16.08 24.21 -13.39
N GLU A 633 -16.69 24.52 -14.54
CA GLU A 633 -17.31 25.82 -14.83
C GLU A 633 -18.29 26.26 -13.73
N ARG A 634 -19.12 25.33 -13.24
CA ARG A 634 -20.09 25.59 -12.16
C ARG A 634 -19.38 25.98 -10.86
N CYS A 635 -18.38 25.21 -10.42
CA CYS A 635 -17.68 25.48 -9.15
C CYS A 635 -16.91 26.81 -9.19
N VAL A 636 -16.24 27.11 -10.30
CA VAL A 636 -15.54 28.39 -10.48
C VAL A 636 -16.52 29.56 -10.40
N TRP A 637 -17.67 29.44 -11.07
CA TRP A 637 -18.68 30.49 -11.06
C TRP A 637 -19.33 30.68 -9.68
N GLU A 638 -19.75 29.59 -9.02
CA GLU A 638 -20.41 29.65 -7.70
C GLU A 638 -19.45 30.22 -6.64
N ALA A 639 -18.20 29.76 -6.60
CA ALA A 639 -17.20 30.29 -5.67
C ALA A 639 -16.94 31.80 -5.88
N ALA A 640 -16.95 32.26 -7.14
CA ALA A 640 -16.81 33.68 -7.46
C ALA A 640 -18.05 34.52 -7.11
N GLN A 641 -19.22 33.92 -6.93
CA GLN A 641 -20.39 34.62 -6.37
C GLN A 641 -20.33 34.67 -4.84
N ASP A 642 -20.02 33.55 -4.19
CA ASP A 642 -19.89 33.48 -2.73
C ASP A 642 -18.85 34.49 -2.21
N ALA A 643 -17.74 34.69 -2.94
CA ALA A 643 -16.72 35.70 -2.61
C ALA A 643 -17.15 37.16 -2.82
N LYS A 644 -18.22 37.42 -3.59
CA LYS A 644 -18.79 38.77 -3.79
C LYS A 644 -19.86 39.10 -2.75
N ASP A 645 -20.51 38.07 -2.21
CA ASP A 645 -21.57 38.18 -1.21
C ASP A 645 -21.02 38.17 0.23
N ALA A 646 -19.76 37.77 0.43
CA ALA A 646 -18.98 37.87 1.67
C ALA A 646 -18.30 39.24 1.84
#